data_AF-A0A6P8GDS6-F1
#
_entry.id   AF-A0A6P8GDS6-F1
#
_cell.length_a   1.000
_cell.length_b   1.000
_cell.length_c   1.000
_cell.angle_alpha   90.00
_cell.angle_beta   90.00
_cell.angle_gamma   90.00
#
_symmetry.space_group_name_H-M   'P 1'
#
loop_
_entity.id
_entity.type
_entity.pdbx_description
1 polymer ?
#
loop_
_entity_poly.entity_id
_entity_poly.type
_entity_poly.pdbx_seq_one_letter_code
_entity_poly.pdbx_strand_id
1 'polypeptide(L)'
;MHLCIGGLIACIAVICRCKVLKAMQGLFLSQFGLPSLVPCIHNTLHTLRHLSSFNTHYSNLLSHGALATSPVLIHIRGSRHHSLPSLQAPVNPVTITDMRKYLSSRGVPFQDGYSCLCIASPLKASCGDRSGAADKRSFGLYIDKTTGSFLCMQTQVQGSWEELKEYVALLQRDGNTAILSPQQACENARSLDNRLEKEREAQEGQKIWMASKAFSDLLKEESEYVKAMFSMSKISSATLKKFCVKFYRPTQSLVFPWFSPHTLSLKGIKMVSVREDVGTNNLYTQLTLPRPARYHNLFGLSLIQQSDSQVVLTGHEVDTLAVSQATGIPSLTLPRGPSCLPPVLLPYLEQFSKVTLWLGKDPASWEASRDLSRKLGPSRCWLVRPGEHQPSPRDALASRVSLSGILRNAVPAEPQAVVSFRQLRQDVLGEMKNKDRLAGVRWSRFSQLNRILKGHRKGELTVLTGPTGSGKTTFISECALDLCSQGVGTLWGSFEISNVRLARVMLTQYTRSRLEDELERQPQLCHTWADRFQELPLYFMTFHGEHNIKIVLETMKHAVYLYDISHVVIDNLQFMMGQESLHVDKFALQDHIISAFRQFATSTSCHVTLIIHPRKEEEGSLQMASIFGSAKDWTRVGGTGRRMLQVVKNRYDGEVGAFPLEFNKTTLSFSGPPAKNPQPPPKPQGKVRGESSKAVKKLLLLQTRSSLNRPNQIKV
;
A
#
# COMPACT_ATOMS: atom_id res chain seq x y z
N MET A 1 53.03 -37.36 33.18
CA MET A 1 52.81 -38.49 34.12
C MET A 1 51.33 -38.47 34.52
N HIS A 2 50.70 -39.65 34.69
CA HIS A 2 49.30 -39.89 35.13
C HIS A 2 48.18 -39.10 34.41
N LEU A 3 47.32 -39.74 33.59
CA LEU A 3 46.23 -40.71 33.87
C LEU A 3 44.89 -40.07 34.30
N CYS A 4 43.83 -40.49 33.59
CA CYS A 4 42.42 -40.56 34.01
C CYS A 4 41.65 -39.24 34.21
N ILE A 5 40.34 -39.12 33.88
CA ILE A 5 39.38 -40.09 33.29
C ILE A 5 38.30 -39.33 32.47
N GLY A 6 37.77 -39.95 31.40
CA GLY A 6 36.44 -39.69 30.81
C GLY A 6 36.22 -38.40 29.99
N GLY A 7 35.88 -38.43 28.69
CA GLY A 7 35.96 -39.52 27.72
C GLY A 7 34.85 -39.53 26.64
N LEU A 8 35.24 -39.29 25.37
CA LEU A 8 34.54 -39.66 24.10
C LEU A 8 33.17 -38.98 23.83
N ILE A 9 32.68 -38.74 22.61
CA ILE A 9 33.18 -38.60 21.21
C ILE A 9 32.17 -37.63 20.52
N ALA A 10 32.48 -36.63 19.68
CA ALA A 10 33.61 -36.27 18.81
C ALA A 10 33.58 -36.80 17.35
N CYS A 11 32.62 -36.29 16.56
CA CYS A 11 32.74 -35.96 15.12
C CYS A 11 32.91 -37.06 14.03
N ILE A 12 32.67 -36.62 12.77
CA ILE A 12 33.03 -37.23 11.46
C ILE A 12 32.34 -38.58 11.15
N ALA A 13 31.35 -38.70 10.26
CA ALA A 13 31.22 -38.36 8.81
C ALA A 13 31.81 -39.42 7.85
N VAL A 14 31.70 -39.17 6.53
CA VAL A 14 32.31 -39.93 5.39
C VAL A 14 31.46 -41.04 4.71
N ILE A 15 30.86 -40.65 3.58
CA ILE A 15 30.65 -41.40 2.31
C ILE A 15 29.51 -42.43 2.16
N CYS A 16 28.82 -42.26 1.02
CA CYS A 16 27.73 -43.03 0.44
C CYS A 16 28.10 -44.47 0.01
N ARG A 17 27.08 -45.34 -0.11
CA ARG A 17 26.53 -45.74 -1.44
C ARG A 17 25.23 -46.58 -1.35
N CYS A 18 24.51 -46.58 -2.48
CA CYS A 18 23.59 -47.60 -3.03
C CYS A 18 22.69 -48.42 -2.08
N LYS A 19 21.36 -48.29 -2.15
CA LYS A 19 20.42 -48.85 -3.17
C LYS A 19 20.18 -50.38 -3.06
N VAL A 20 18.88 -50.72 -2.93
CA VAL A 20 18.19 -51.90 -3.49
C VAL A 20 18.50 -53.29 -2.90
N LEU A 21 17.62 -53.72 -1.97
CA LEU A 21 16.91 -55.02 -1.84
C LEU A 21 16.30 -55.01 -0.41
N LYS A 22 14.99 -55.11 -0.14
CA LYS A 22 13.86 -55.90 -0.65
C LYS A 22 13.85 -57.36 -0.12
N ALA A 23 12.87 -57.60 0.75
CA ALA A 23 12.24 -58.88 1.14
C ALA A 23 12.87 -59.74 2.25
N MET A 24 11.99 -60.58 2.82
CA MET A 24 12.20 -61.69 3.77
C MET A 24 12.58 -61.24 5.20
N GLN A 25 11.67 -61.35 6.19
CA GLN A 25 11.30 -62.54 6.99
C GLN A 25 12.41 -62.94 7.98
N GLY A 26 12.14 -63.26 9.25
CA GLY A 26 10.86 -63.29 9.98
C GLY A 26 10.90 -64.33 11.11
N LEU A 27 10.03 -64.19 12.14
CA LEU A 27 9.98 -65.01 13.38
C LEU A 27 11.24 -64.82 14.27
N PHE A 28 11.24 -65.02 15.59
CA PHE A 28 10.27 -65.55 16.57
C PHE A 28 9.77 -64.41 17.51
N LEU A 29 8.58 -64.41 18.13
CA LEU A 29 8.02 -65.31 19.16
C LEU A 29 8.88 -65.35 20.45
N SER A 30 8.35 -65.21 21.68
CA SER A 30 6.95 -65.31 22.15
C SER A 30 6.70 -64.66 23.54
N GLN A 31 5.43 -64.70 23.98
CA GLN A 31 4.85 -64.68 25.35
C GLN A 31 3.94 -63.48 25.72
N PHE A 32 2.78 -63.86 26.30
CA PHE A 32 1.66 -63.06 26.85
C PHE A 32 0.93 -62.10 25.88
N GLY A 33 -0.41 -62.01 25.87
CA GLY A 33 -1.42 -62.77 26.61
C GLY A 33 -2.84 -62.22 26.37
N LEU A 34 -3.57 -62.80 25.40
CA LEU A 34 -4.95 -62.47 24.96
C LEU A 34 -6.04 -62.91 25.97
N PRO A 35 -7.37 -62.63 25.77
CA PRO A 35 -8.12 -62.14 24.58
C PRO A 35 -8.93 -60.84 24.89
N SER A 36 -9.99 -60.33 24.22
CA SER A 36 -10.87 -60.65 23.05
C SER A 36 -11.71 -59.37 22.74
N LEU A 37 -12.31 -59.03 21.58
CA LEU A 37 -12.33 -59.45 20.15
C LEU A 37 -12.24 -58.13 19.30
N VAL A 38 -11.97 -58.01 17.98
CA VAL A 38 -12.01 -58.88 16.77
C VAL A 38 -13.45 -59.05 16.18
N PRO A 39 -13.73 -59.01 14.84
CA PRO A 39 -12.84 -58.83 13.67
C PRO A 39 -13.21 -57.71 12.63
N CYS A 40 -12.17 -57.30 11.88
CA CYS A 40 -12.06 -57.03 10.43
C CYS A 40 -13.15 -56.34 9.58
N ILE A 41 -12.76 -55.19 8.99
CA ILE A 41 -12.50 -54.96 7.55
C ILE A 41 -13.32 -55.79 6.53
N HIS A 42 -14.08 -55.10 5.65
CA HIS A 42 -14.45 -55.62 4.34
C HIS A 42 -14.58 -54.50 3.27
N ASN A 43 -14.20 -54.83 2.03
CA ASN A 43 -14.43 -54.14 0.75
C ASN A 43 -14.30 -52.60 0.63
N THR A 44 -13.14 -52.19 0.12
CA THR A 44 -13.07 -51.29 -1.05
C THR A 44 -14.02 -51.78 -2.17
N LEU A 45 -14.52 -50.89 -3.04
CA LEU A 45 -15.36 -51.19 -4.23
C LEU A 45 -16.84 -51.59 -4.01
N HIS A 46 -17.67 -50.79 -3.30
CA HIS A 46 -19.07 -50.62 -3.75
C HIS A 46 -19.82 -49.36 -3.22
N THR A 47 -19.57 -48.16 -3.79
CA THR A 47 -20.58 -47.06 -3.77
C THR A 47 -20.43 -45.98 -4.85
N LEU A 48 -19.57 -46.18 -5.87
CA LEU A 48 -19.59 -45.37 -7.10
C LEU A 48 -20.79 -45.76 -7.99
N ARG A 49 -22.02 -45.59 -7.48
CA ARG A 49 -23.26 -45.97 -8.18
C ARG A 49 -24.55 -45.29 -7.66
N HIS A 50 -24.49 -44.00 -7.31
CA HIS A 50 -25.70 -43.20 -7.04
C HIS A 50 -25.52 -41.69 -7.34
N LEU A 51 -25.08 -41.35 -8.55
CA LEU A 51 -25.05 -39.97 -9.06
C LEU A 51 -25.03 -39.96 -10.61
N SER A 52 -25.96 -40.70 -11.22
CA SER A 52 -26.06 -40.88 -12.68
C SER A 52 -27.52 -40.93 -13.16
N SER A 53 -28.32 -39.98 -12.70
CA SER A 53 -29.65 -39.63 -13.23
C SER A 53 -29.90 -38.13 -12.99
N PHE A 54 -30.95 -37.57 -13.59
CA PHE A 54 -31.25 -36.12 -13.61
C PHE A 54 -30.22 -35.25 -14.37
N ASN A 55 -30.08 -35.48 -15.67
CA ASN A 55 -29.72 -34.42 -16.62
C ASN A 55 -30.50 -34.54 -17.95
N THR A 56 -31.82 -34.59 -17.85
CA THR A 56 -32.75 -34.64 -19.01
C THR A 56 -34.13 -34.10 -18.62
N HIS A 57 -34.32 -32.78 -18.67
CA HIS A 57 -35.57 -32.09 -19.06
C HIS A 57 -35.35 -30.56 -19.09
N TYR A 58 -36.28 -29.84 -19.72
CA TYR A 58 -36.32 -28.38 -19.95
C TYR A 58 -35.44 -27.80 -21.07
N SER A 59 -35.66 -28.32 -22.28
CA SER A 59 -35.66 -27.49 -23.49
C SER A 59 -37.08 -27.49 -24.11
N ASN A 60 -37.84 -26.42 -23.87
CA ASN A 60 -38.98 -25.90 -24.67
C ASN A 60 -39.94 -25.04 -23.81
N LEU A 61 -39.83 -23.71 -23.92
CA LEU A 61 -40.95 -22.77 -23.81
C LEU A 61 -40.48 -21.36 -24.21
N LEU A 62 -40.68 -21.02 -25.49
CA LEU A 62 -40.49 -19.69 -26.06
C LEU A 62 -41.85 -19.18 -26.56
N SER A 63 -42.58 -18.42 -25.73
CA SER A 63 -43.67 -17.56 -26.19
C SER A 63 -44.13 -16.57 -25.12
N HIS A 64 -44.49 -15.37 -25.57
CA HIS A 64 -44.94 -14.20 -24.81
C HIS A 64 -43.90 -13.51 -23.92
N GLY A 65 -43.93 -12.18 -23.91
CA GLY A 65 -42.99 -11.36 -23.17
C GLY A 65 -43.57 -10.01 -22.78
N ALA A 66 -42.85 -9.31 -21.91
CA ALA A 66 -43.07 -7.92 -21.53
C ALA A 66 -41.71 -7.27 -21.22
N LEU A 67 -41.55 -5.97 -21.47
CA LEU A 67 -40.31 -5.27 -21.16
C LEU A 67 -40.26 -4.88 -19.68
N ALA A 68 -39.13 -5.16 -19.03
CA ALA A 68 -38.73 -4.53 -17.76
C ALA A 68 -37.20 -4.41 -17.73
N THR A 69 -36.68 -3.23 -17.40
CA THR A 69 -35.24 -2.93 -17.44
C THR A 69 -34.58 -3.09 -16.07
N SER A 70 -33.50 -3.88 -16.00
CA SER A 70 -32.52 -3.87 -14.90
C SER A 70 -31.19 -4.51 -15.32
N PRO A 71 -30.04 -4.07 -14.77
CA PRO A 71 -28.73 -4.52 -15.21
C PRO A 71 -28.37 -5.92 -14.69
N VAL A 72 -27.71 -6.71 -15.54
CA VAL A 72 -27.27 -8.08 -15.21
C VAL A 72 -26.03 -8.05 -14.30
N LEU A 73 -26.17 -8.55 -13.08
CA LEU A 73 -25.05 -8.85 -12.18
C LEU A 73 -24.59 -10.30 -12.42
N ILE A 74 -23.38 -10.50 -12.95
CA ILE A 74 -22.86 -11.84 -13.27
C ILE A 74 -22.22 -12.45 -12.02
N HIS A 75 -22.95 -13.32 -11.31
CA HIS A 75 -22.38 -14.17 -10.26
C HIS A 75 -21.54 -15.31 -10.85
N ILE A 76 -20.31 -15.47 -10.37
CA ILE A 76 -19.46 -16.63 -10.65
C ILE A 76 -19.38 -17.48 -9.38
N ARG A 77 -19.79 -18.74 -9.45
CA ARG A 77 -19.55 -19.73 -8.38
C ARG A 77 -18.15 -20.33 -8.55
N GLY A 78 -17.35 -20.26 -7.49
CA GLY A 78 -16.11 -21.02 -7.31
C GLY A 78 -15.99 -21.43 -5.84
N SER A 79 -15.34 -22.55 -5.54
CA SER A 79 -15.29 -23.06 -4.16
C SER A 79 -13.99 -23.80 -3.83
N ARG A 80 -13.54 -23.59 -2.60
CA ARG A 80 -12.51 -24.31 -1.82
C ARG A 80 -11.05 -23.83 -1.93
N HIS A 81 -10.51 -23.53 -0.75
CA HIS A 81 -9.09 -23.56 -0.33
C HIS A 81 -8.05 -22.88 -1.25
N HIS A 82 -7.94 -21.56 -1.14
CA HIS A 82 -6.74 -20.84 -1.58
C HIS A 82 -5.76 -20.67 -0.42
N SER A 83 -4.52 -21.16 -0.60
CA SER A 83 -3.39 -20.77 0.25
C SER A 83 -2.94 -19.35 -0.11
N LEU A 84 -2.73 -18.51 0.92
CA LEU A 84 -2.19 -17.17 0.75
C LEU A 84 -0.76 -17.23 0.17
N PRO A 85 -0.33 -16.22 -0.63
CA PRO A 85 1.06 -16.12 -1.06
C PRO A 85 1.95 -15.99 0.18
N SER A 86 2.82 -16.98 0.40
CA SER A 86 3.77 -16.96 1.51
C SER A 86 4.89 -15.96 1.23
N LEU A 87 4.66 -14.70 1.66
CA LEU A 87 5.71 -13.69 1.78
C LEU A 87 6.67 -14.07 2.91
N GLN A 88 7.53 -15.07 2.64
CA GLN A 88 8.79 -15.19 3.33
C GLN A 88 9.67 -14.04 2.85
N ALA A 89 9.68 -12.94 3.62
CA ALA A 89 10.82 -12.04 3.59
C ALA A 89 12.07 -12.90 3.91
N PRO A 90 13.17 -12.78 3.15
CA PRO A 90 14.34 -13.63 3.36
C PRO A 90 14.85 -13.43 4.78
N VAL A 91 15.14 -14.54 5.46
CA VAL A 91 15.47 -14.57 6.92
C VAL A 91 16.69 -13.71 7.26
N ASN A 92 17.54 -13.39 6.27
CA ASN A 92 18.44 -12.26 6.31
C ASN A 92 18.19 -11.36 5.07
N PRO A 93 17.96 -10.04 5.22
CA PRO A 93 17.90 -9.13 4.09
C PRO A 93 19.28 -8.99 3.43
N VAL A 94 19.33 -9.07 2.10
CA VAL A 94 20.58 -9.06 1.33
C VAL A 94 21.09 -7.62 1.19
N THR A 95 22.34 -7.35 1.57
CA THR A 95 22.89 -5.99 1.42
C THR A 95 23.52 -5.75 0.04
N ILE A 96 23.61 -4.49 -0.38
CA ILE A 96 24.34 -4.05 -1.58
C ILE A 96 25.80 -4.53 -1.54
N THR A 97 26.42 -4.53 -0.34
CA THR A 97 27.79 -4.99 -0.14
C THR A 97 27.93 -6.47 -0.45
N ASP A 98 26.98 -7.30 -0.01
CA ASP A 98 26.96 -8.74 -0.31
C ASP A 98 26.73 -9.01 -1.79
N MET A 99 25.82 -8.26 -2.43
CA MET A 99 25.58 -8.37 -3.87
C MET A 99 26.83 -8.02 -4.69
N ARG A 100 27.47 -6.88 -4.42
CA ARG A 100 28.73 -6.48 -5.08
C ARG A 100 29.84 -7.50 -4.83
N LYS A 101 29.99 -8.01 -3.59
CA LYS A 101 31.01 -9.00 -3.22
C LYS A 101 30.78 -10.34 -3.94
N TYR A 102 29.53 -10.80 -4.01
CA TYR A 102 29.17 -12.02 -4.74
C TYR A 102 29.48 -11.88 -6.23
N LEU A 103 28.98 -10.83 -6.90
CA LEU A 103 29.21 -10.60 -8.33
C LEU A 103 30.71 -10.50 -8.67
N SER A 104 31.47 -9.76 -7.86
CA SER A 104 32.94 -9.65 -8.00
C SER A 104 33.64 -11.00 -7.85
N SER A 105 33.30 -11.77 -6.80
CA SER A 105 33.88 -13.11 -6.57
C SER A 105 33.49 -14.16 -7.62
N ARG A 106 32.44 -13.88 -8.40
CA ARG A 106 31.98 -14.68 -9.53
C ARG A 106 32.49 -14.14 -10.88
N GLY A 107 33.28 -13.08 -10.90
CA GLY A 107 33.78 -12.46 -12.13
C GLY A 107 32.70 -11.85 -13.03
N VAL A 108 31.50 -11.57 -12.49
CA VAL A 108 30.38 -10.99 -13.25
C VAL A 108 30.56 -9.46 -13.30
N PRO A 109 30.76 -8.84 -14.47
CA PRO A 109 30.87 -7.39 -14.58
C PRO A 109 29.52 -6.73 -14.32
N PHE A 110 29.52 -5.71 -13.46
CA PHE A 110 28.34 -4.92 -13.12
C PHE A 110 28.65 -3.42 -13.19
N GLN A 111 27.64 -2.63 -13.57
CA GLN A 111 27.60 -1.19 -13.38
C GLN A 111 26.73 -0.86 -12.17
N ASP A 112 27.15 0.12 -11.38
CA ASP A 112 26.34 0.70 -10.31
C ASP A 112 25.44 1.79 -10.92
N GLY A 113 24.12 1.57 -10.93
CA GLY A 113 23.15 2.57 -11.38
C GLY A 113 22.76 3.55 -10.28
N TYR A 114 21.59 4.15 -10.39
CA TYR A 114 20.92 4.89 -9.32
C TYR A 114 20.20 3.92 -8.38
N SER A 115 19.19 3.20 -8.88
CA SER A 115 18.29 2.32 -8.12
C SER A 115 18.69 0.83 -8.17
N CYS A 116 19.27 0.39 -9.29
CA CYS A 116 19.67 -1.00 -9.53
C CYS A 116 21.19 -1.17 -9.68
N LEU A 117 21.68 -2.37 -9.42
CA LEU A 117 22.93 -2.86 -10.03
C LEU A 117 22.59 -3.43 -11.41
N CYS A 118 23.34 -3.06 -12.42
CA CYS A 118 23.09 -3.43 -13.82
C CYS A 118 24.15 -4.44 -14.27
N ILE A 119 23.74 -5.60 -14.79
CA ILE A 119 24.64 -6.58 -15.41
C ILE A 119 24.24 -6.85 -16.88
N ALA A 120 25.20 -7.27 -17.70
CA ALA A 120 24.91 -7.77 -19.04
C ALA A 120 23.99 -9.00 -18.91
N SER A 121 22.93 -9.09 -19.73
CA SER A 121 22.00 -10.22 -19.62
C SER A 121 22.72 -11.53 -20.00
N PRO A 122 22.77 -12.54 -19.11
CA PRO A 122 23.19 -13.88 -19.52
C PRO A 122 22.05 -14.63 -20.24
N LEU A 123 20.81 -14.15 -20.12
CA LEU A 123 19.63 -14.75 -20.71
C LEU A 123 19.49 -14.26 -22.15
N LYS A 124 19.80 -15.13 -23.11
CA LYS A 124 19.51 -14.91 -24.54
C LYS A 124 18.01 -15.04 -24.78
N ALA A 125 17.40 -14.06 -25.43
CA ALA A 125 16.04 -14.19 -25.96
C ALA A 125 16.02 -15.19 -27.13
N SER A 126 14.92 -15.92 -27.31
CA SER A 126 14.73 -16.91 -28.39
C SER A 126 14.29 -16.31 -29.73
N CYS A 127 14.26 -14.98 -29.86
CA CYS A 127 13.98 -14.30 -31.13
C CYS A 127 15.25 -14.25 -32.01
N GLY A 128 15.16 -14.84 -33.20
CA GLY A 128 16.32 -15.22 -34.03
C GLY A 128 16.94 -14.10 -34.88
N ASP A 129 17.28 -12.96 -34.29
CA ASP A 129 18.10 -11.96 -34.99
C ASP A 129 19.55 -12.45 -35.12
N ARG A 130 19.96 -12.80 -36.36
CA ARG A 130 21.34 -13.16 -36.70
C ARG A 130 22.20 -11.93 -37.04
N SER A 131 22.06 -10.85 -36.28
CA SER A 131 22.91 -9.67 -36.39
C SER A 131 24.22 -9.88 -35.61
N GLY A 132 25.31 -10.14 -36.34
CA GLY A 132 26.63 -10.49 -35.79
C GLY A 132 27.39 -9.36 -35.07
N ALA A 133 26.70 -8.45 -34.40
CA ALA A 133 27.28 -7.35 -33.64
C ALA A 133 27.01 -7.55 -32.14
N ALA A 134 27.95 -8.18 -31.43
CA ALA A 134 27.89 -8.30 -29.99
C ALA A 134 28.14 -6.93 -29.33
N ASP A 135 27.07 -6.15 -29.13
CA ASP A 135 27.17 -4.80 -28.58
C ASP A 135 27.56 -4.83 -27.09
N LYS A 136 28.87 -4.61 -26.85
CA LYS A 136 29.63 -4.98 -25.65
C LYS A 136 29.21 -4.28 -24.34
N ARG A 137 28.16 -3.45 -24.33
CA ARG A 137 27.71 -2.67 -23.17
C ARG A 137 26.19 -2.63 -22.93
N SER A 138 25.42 -3.48 -23.60
CA SER A 138 23.96 -3.56 -23.39
C SER A 138 23.59 -4.25 -22.06
N PHE A 139 23.58 -3.47 -20.97
CA PHE A 139 23.09 -3.92 -19.67
C PHE A 139 21.61 -4.31 -19.74
N GLY A 140 21.31 -5.54 -19.33
CA GLY A 140 20.02 -6.20 -19.62
C GLY A 140 19.31 -6.76 -18.40
N LEU A 141 20.06 -7.14 -17.36
CA LEU A 141 19.50 -7.65 -16.11
C LEU A 141 19.80 -6.65 -14.99
N TYR A 142 18.73 -6.21 -14.33
CA TYR A 142 18.72 -5.13 -13.35
C TYR A 142 18.35 -5.73 -11.98
N ILE A 143 19.16 -5.47 -10.96
CA ILE A 143 19.03 -6.04 -9.62
C ILE A 143 18.72 -4.88 -8.67
N ASP A 144 17.55 -4.89 -8.01
CA ASP A 144 17.17 -3.85 -7.05
C ASP A 144 18.12 -3.84 -5.84
N LYS A 145 18.67 -2.66 -5.51
CA LYS A 145 19.67 -2.49 -4.45
C LYS A 145 19.15 -2.73 -3.03
N THR A 146 17.84 -2.67 -2.81
CA THR A 146 17.20 -2.75 -1.49
C THR A 146 16.57 -4.11 -1.22
N THR A 147 16.09 -4.81 -2.26
CA THR A 147 15.41 -6.11 -2.15
C THR A 147 16.24 -7.27 -2.68
N GLY A 148 17.24 -7.01 -3.53
CA GLY A 148 17.97 -8.03 -4.29
C GLY A 148 17.16 -8.72 -5.40
N SER A 149 15.88 -8.36 -5.58
CA SER A 149 15.05 -8.91 -6.66
C SER A 149 15.51 -8.41 -8.03
N PHE A 150 15.53 -9.27 -9.03
CA PHE A 150 16.01 -8.92 -10.36
C PHE A 150 14.91 -8.90 -11.42
N LEU A 151 15.16 -8.16 -12.50
CA LEU A 151 14.40 -8.15 -13.75
C LEU A 151 15.36 -8.18 -14.94
N CYS A 152 15.23 -9.19 -15.79
CA CYS A 152 15.82 -9.18 -17.13
C CYS A 152 14.87 -8.48 -18.10
N MET A 153 15.32 -7.39 -18.71
CA MET A 153 14.54 -6.61 -19.67
C MET A 153 14.24 -7.42 -20.93
N GLN A 154 15.27 -8.01 -21.56
CA GLN A 154 15.15 -8.74 -22.83
C GLN A 154 14.20 -9.94 -22.76
N THR A 155 14.17 -10.69 -21.64
CA THR A 155 13.33 -11.88 -21.49
C THR A 155 12.10 -11.67 -20.63
N GLN A 156 11.97 -10.52 -19.95
CA GLN A 156 10.93 -10.22 -18.96
C GLN A 156 10.87 -11.24 -17.79
N VAL A 157 11.95 -11.99 -17.57
CA VAL A 157 12.12 -12.89 -16.42
C VAL A 157 12.46 -12.06 -15.18
N GLN A 158 11.74 -12.29 -14.10
CA GLN A 158 11.92 -11.65 -12.80
C GLN A 158 12.03 -12.70 -11.70
N GLY A 159 12.81 -12.43 -10.65
CA GLY A 159 13.05 -13.41 -9.59
C GLY A 159 13.75 -12.85 -8.35
N SER A 160 13.99 -13.73 -7.37
CA SER A 160 14.72 -13.42 -6.13
C SER A 160 16.24 -13.38 -6.31
N TRP A 161 16.96 -12.88 -5.30
CA TRP A 161 18.42 -12.96 -5.25
C TRP A 161 18.92 -14.41 -5.17
N GLU A 162 18.17 -15.27 -4.50
CA GLU A 162 18.41 -16.71 -4.39
C GLU A 162 18.39 -17.38 -5.76
N GLU A 163 17.32 -17.18 -6.53
CA GLU A 163 17.20 -17.64 -7.91
C GLU A 163 18.34 -17.10 -8.80
N LEU A 164 18.72 -15.82 -8.65
CA LEU A 164 19.82 -15.24 -9.43
C LEU A 164 21.18 -15.91 -9.13
N LYS A 165 21.47 -16.23 -7.86
CA LYS A 165 22.68 -16.98 -7.48
C LYS A 165 22.70 -18.39 -8.07
N GLU A 166 21.54 -19.03 -8.17
CA GLU A 166 21.40 -20.34 -8.83
C GLU A 166 21.63 -20.24 -10.34
N TYR A 167 21.01 -19.27 -11.03
CA TYR A 167 21.25 -19.07 -12.47
C TYR A 167 22.72 -18.76 -12.78
N VAL A 168 23.37 -17.87 -12.01
CA VAL A 168 24.81 -17.58 -12.16
C VAL A 168 25.67 -18.82 -11.93
N ALA A 169 25.33 -19.67 -10.95
CA ALA A 169 26.06 -20.91 -10.70
C ALA A 169 25.87 -21.98 -11.80
N LEU A 170 24.72 -22.02 -12.46
CA LEU A 170 24.45 -22.89 -13.61
C LEU A 170 25.22 -22.43 -14.87
N LEU A 171 25.16 -21.14 -15.19
CA LEU A 171 25.85 -20.53 -16.34
C LEU A 171 27.37 -20.76 -16.31
N GLN A 172 27.96 -20.79 -15.11
CA GLN A 172 29.39 -21.08 -14.88
C GLN A 172 29.76 -22.56 -15.01
N ARG A 173 28.77 -23.49 -15.01
CA ARG A 173 28.98 -24.92 -15.24
C ARG A 173 28.77 -25.28 -16.72
N ASP A 174 27.73 -24.72 -17.33
CA ASP A 174 27.23 -25.15 -18.66
C ASP A 174 27.75 -24.28 -19.82
N GLY A 175 28.81 -23.49 -19.58
CA GLY A 175 29.58 -22.80 -20.64
C GLY A 175 28.77 -21.85 -21.53
N ASN A 176 27.92 -21.00 -20.95
CA ASN A 176 27.07 -20.03 -21.68
C ASN A 176 26.07 -20.65 -22.71
N THR A 177 25.77 -21.95 -22.62
CA THR A 177 24.80 -22.63 -23.52
C THR A 177 23.41 -22.87 -22.91
N ALA A 178 23.19 -22.48 -21.64
CA ALA A 178 21.90 -22.63 -20.96
C ALA A 178 20.80 -21.74 -21.57
N ILE A 179 20.09 -22.25 -22.58
CA ILE A 179 18.85 -21.66 -23.11
C ILE A 179 17.73 -21.93 -22.09
N LEU A 180 17.64 -21.08 -21.08
CA LEU A 180 16.52 -21.09 -20.14
C LEU A 180 15.24 -20.69 -20.87
N SER A 181 14.32 -21.65 -21.03
CA SER A 181 12.99 -21.34 -21.52
C SER A 181 12.30 -20.40 -20.52
N PRO A 182 11.69 -19.27 -20.95
CA PRO A 182 11.04 -18.33 -20.01
C PRO A 182 9.90 -18.95 -19.18
N GLN A 183 9.41 -20.12 -19.57
CA GLN A 183 8.34 -20.86 -18.92
C GLN A 183 8.84 -21.72 -17.75
N GLN A 184 10.03 -22.31 -17.83
CA GLN A 184 10.54 -23.21 -16.77
C GLN A 184 11.16 -22.47 -15.58
N ALA A 185 11.62 -21.23 -15.78
CA ALA A 185 12.29 -20.45 -14.73
C ALA A 185 11.33 -19.85 -13.68
N CYS A 186 10.07 -19.54 -14.04
CA CYS A 186 9.23 -18.61 -13.26
C CYS A 186 7.95 -19.24 -12.65
N GLU A 187 7.79 -20.57 -12.69
CA GLU A 187 6.49 -21.22 -12.43
C GLU A 187 6.35 -22.04 -11.13
N ASN A 188 7.35 -22.01 -10.24
CA ASN A 188 7.19 -22.61 -8.91
C ASN A 188 6.36 -21.70 -7.98
N ALA A 189 5.47 -22.32 -7.18
CA ALA A 189 4.69 -21.71 -6.09
C ALA A 189 3.75 -20.54 -6.45
N ARG A 190 2.95 -20.65 -7.52
CA ARG A 190 1.70 -19.89 -7.69
C ARG A 190 0.51 -20.85 -7.80
N SER A 191 -0.55 -20.65 -7.02
CA SER A 191 -1.74 -21.53 -7.09
C SER A 191 -2.37 -21.49 -8.48
N LEU A 192 -2.98 -22.61 -8.90
CA LEU A 192 -3.59 -22.73 -10.22
C LEU A 192 -4.66 -21.65 -10.44
N ASP A 193 -5.43 -21.34 -9.40
CA ASP A 193 -6.46 -20.30 -9.39
C ASP A 193 -5.90 -18.92 -9.77
N ASN A 194 -4.74 -18.53 -9.21
CA ASN A 194 -4.08 -17.26 -9.50
C ASN A 194 -3.65 -17.15 -10.98
N ARG A 195 -3.36 -18.27 -11.65
CA ARG A 195 -3.09 -18.29 -13.11
C ARG A 195 -4.38 -18.07 -13.88
N LEU A 196 -5.40 -18.87 -13.58
CA LEU A 196 -6.71 -18.84 -14.25
C LEU A 196 -7.44 -17.49 -14.06
N GLU A 197 -7.31 -16.84 -12.91
CA GLU A 197 -7.77 -15.45 -12.72
C GLU A 197 -7.02 -14.47 -13.62
N LYS A 198 -5.68 -14.47 -13.59
CA LYS A 198 -4.85 -13.54 -14.39
C LYS A 198 -5.14 -13.68 -15.89
N GLU A 199 -5.36 -14.90 -16.35
CA GLU A 199 -5.74 -15.19 -17.74
C GLU A 199 -7.16 -14.67 -18.07
N ARG A 200 -8.13 -14.82 -17.17
CA ARG A 200 -9.48 -14.25 -17.32
C ARG A 200 -9.47 -12.72 -17.33
N GLU A 201 -8.76 -12.09 -16.38
CA GLU A 201 -8.58 -10.62 -16.30
C GLU A 201 -7.91 -10.06 -17.57
N ALA A 202 -6.91 -10.77 -18.12
CA ALA A 202 -6.26 -10.38 -19.37
C ALA A 202 -7.18 -10.54 -20.60
N GLN A 203 -7.97 -11.63 -20.67
CA GLN A 203 -8.97 -11.81 -21.72
C GLN A 203 -10.08 -10.75 -21.68
N GLU A 204 -10.50 -10.33 -20.49
CA GLU A 204 -11.48 -9.25 -20.31
C GLU A 204 -10.92 -7.89 -20.77
N GLY A 205 -9.71 -7.55 -20.33
CA GLY A 205 -9.02 -6.35 -20.81
C GLY A 205 -8.84 -6.32 -22.33
N GLN A 206 -8.53 -7.47 -22.94
CA GLN A 206 -8.45 -7.61 -24.40
C GLN A 206 -9.81 -7.45 -25.09
N LYS A 207 -10.91 -8.02 -24.55
CA LYS A 207 -12.27 -7.84 -25.08
C LYS A 207 -12.68 -6.36 -25.08
N ILE A 208 -12.50 -5.67 -23.96
CA ILE A 208 -12.79 -4.23 -23.84
C ILE A 208 -11.91 -3.43 -24.80
N TRP A 209 -10.61 -3.73 -24.89
CA TRP A 209 -9.69 -3.07 -25.81
C TRP A 209 -10.09 -3.20 -27.29
N MET A 210 -10.58 -4.36 -27.71
CA MET A 210 -11.07 -4.59 -29.08
C MET A 210 -12.40 -3.88 -29.33
N ALA A 211 -13.32 -3.85 -28.35
CA ALA A 211 -14.59 -3.12 -28.44
C ALA A 211 -14.46 -1.59 -28.30
N SER A 212 -13.29 -1.09 -27.91
CA SER A 212 -13.01 0.35 -27.78
C SER A 212 -12.56 0.97 -29.11
N LYS A 213 -13.06 2.16 -29.42
CA LYS A 213 -12.73 2.92 -30.65
C LYS A 213 -11.56 3.89 -30.43
N ALA A 214 -10.76 4.17 -31.45
CA ALA A 214 -9.78 5.25 -31.37
C ALA A 214 -10.43 6.61 -31.64
N PHE A 215 -9.82 7.70 -31.16
CA PHE A 215 -10.32 9.07 -31.35
C PHE A 215 -10.32 9.57 -32.81
N SER A 216 -9.75 8.80 -33.75
CA SER A 216 -9.88 8.97 -35.20
C SER A 216 -11.18 8.42 -35.78
N ASP A 217 -11.85 7.53 -35.06
CA ASP A 217 -12.98 6.71 -35.56
C ASP A 217 -14.32 7.09 -34.87
N LEU A 218 -14.29 8.20 -34.12
CA LEU A 218 -15.42 8.89 -33.51
C LEU A 218 -15.87 10.05 -34.40
N LEU A 219 -17.14 10.45 -34.30
CA LEU A 219 -17.59 11.70 -34.91
C LEU A 219 -16.88 12.90 -34.26
N LYS A 220 -16.72 14.02 -34.99
CA LYS A 220 -16.04 15.22 -34.44
C LYS A 220 -16.70 15.71 -33.16
N GLU A 221 -18.02 15.82 -33.18
CA GLU A 221 -18.86 16.21 -32.02
C GLU A 221 -18.68 15.25 -30.84
N GLU A 222 -18.70 13.94 -31.06
CA GLU A 222 -18.45 12.92 -30.03
C GLU A 222 -17.03 13.04 -29.46
N SER A 223 -16.03 13.25 -30.32
CA SER A 223 -14.63 13.43 -29.96
C SER A 223 -14.41 14.69 -29.12
N GLU A 224 -15.08 15.79 -29.45
CA GLU A 224 -15.01 17.07 -28.73
C GLU A 224 -15.80 17.04 -27.41
N TYR A 225 -16.98 16.40 -27.39
CA TYR A 225 -17.76 16.16 -26.16
C TYR A 225 -16.99 15.30 -25.15
N VAL A 226 -16.43 14.17 -25.58
CA VAL A 226 -15.59 13.31 -24.70
C VAL A 226 -14.34 14.06 -24.23
N LYS A 227 -13.71 14.89 -25.09
CA LYS A 227 -12.60 15.73 -24.64
C LYS A 227 -13.04 16.78 -23.62
N ALA A 228 -14.22 17.37 -23.74
CA ALA A 228 -14.75 18.30 -22.74
C ALA A 228 -15.02 17.61 -21.40
N MET A 229 -15.73 16.48 -21.42
CA MET A 229 -16.08 15.66 -20.25
C MET A 229 -14.85 15.32 -19.37
N PHE A 230 -13.72 14.97 -20.00
CA PHE A 230 -12.47 14.61 -19.31
C PHE A 230 -11.50 15.78 -19.13
N SER A 231 -11.91 17.03 -19.38
CA SER A 231 -11.06 18.25 -19.31
C SER A 231 -9.82 18.21 -20.23
N MET A 232 -9.94 17.55 -21.39
CA MET A 232 -8.90 17.31 -22.39
C MET A 232 -9.04 18.17 -23.67
N SER A 233 -9.88 19.21 -23.69
CA SER A 233 -10.22 19.96 -24.92
C SER A 233 -9.04 20.65 -25.64
N LYS A 234 -7.85 20.74 -25.02
CA LYS A 234 -6.61 21.21 -25.68
C LYS A 234 -5.68 20.09 -26.13
N ILE A 235 -6.04 18.82 -25.92
CA ILE A 235 -5.25 17.65 -26.33
C ILE A 235 -5.62 17.27 -27.78
N SER A 236 -4.60 17.25 -28.64
CA SER A 236 -4.74 16.93 -30.05
C SER A 236 -5.08 15.45 -30.25
N SER A 237 -5.84 15.15 -31.31
CA SER A 237 -6.13 13.76 -31.67
C SER A 237 -4.87 13.01 -32.14
N ALA A 238 -3.82 13.72 -32.58
CA ALA A 238 -2.51 13.15 -32.86
C ALA A 238 -1.81 12.64 -31.59
N THR A 239 -1.88 13.39 -30.48
CA THR A 239 -1.38 12.96 -29.16
C THR A 239 -2.12 11.72 -28.66
N LEU A 240 -3.45 11.73 -28.75
CA LEU A 240 -4.28 10.58 -28.36
C LEU A 240 -3.95 9.34 -29.21
N LYS A 241 -3.71 9.51 -30.52
CA LYS A 241 -3.26 8.43 -31.41
C LYS A 241 -1.84 7.94 -31.07
N LYS A 242 -0.89 8.83 -30.78
CA LYS A 242 0.51 8.49 -30.38
C LYS A 242 0.52 7.58 -29.15
N PHE A 243 -0.32 7.87 -28.15
CA PHE A 243 -0.43 7.08 -26.92
C PHE A 243 -1.49 5.97 -27.00
N CYS A 244 -2.07 5.71 -28.18
CA CYS A 244 -3.11 4.71 -28.41
C CYS A 244 -4.31 4.81 -27.44
N VAL A 245 -4.68 6.02 -27.02
CA VAL A 245 -5.82 6.23 -26.11
C VAL A 245 -7.12 5.99 -26.87
N LYS A 246 -8.01 5.20 -26.28
CA LYS A 246 -9.30 4.81 -26.86
C LYS A 246 -10.48 5.28 -26.01
N PHE A 247 -11.67 5.24 -26.59
CA PHE A 247 -12.95 5.47 -25.91
C PHE A 247 -13.82 4.20 -25.94
N TYR A 248 -14.37 3.82 -24.78
CA TYR A 248 -15.27 2.69 -24.61
C TYR A 248 -16.67 3.22 -24.27
N ARG A 249 -17.55 3.21 -25.29
CA ARG A 249 -18.91 3.78 -25.22
C ARG A 249 -19.78 3.21 -24.08
N PRO A 250 -19.85 1.88 -23.82
CA PRO A 250 -20.81 1.31 -22.86
C PRO A 250 -20.69 1.83 -21.41
N THR A 251 -19.51 2.27 -20.99
CA THR A 251 -19.28 2.89 -19.66
C THR A 251 -18.70 4.30 -19.77
N GLN A 252 -18.87 4.95 -20.94
CA GLN A 252 -18.35 6.28 -21.28
C GLN A 252 -16.91 6.52 -20.76
N SER A 253 -16.01 5.57 -21.01
CA SER A 253 -14.68 5.53 -20.39
C SER A 253 -13.55 5.82 -21.38
N LEU A 254 -12.56 6.58 -20.94
CA LEU A 254 -11.23 6.56 -21.56
C LEU A 254 -10.56 5.21 -21.24
N VAL A 255 -9.84 4.66 -22.21
CA VAL A 255 -9.09 3.40 -22.07
C VAL A 255 -7.62 3.66 -22.41
N PHE A 256 -6.77 3.46 -21.41
CA PHE A 256 -5.32 3.62 -21.47
C PHE A 256 -4.64 2.23 -21.50
N PRO A 257 -3.91 1.88 -22.57
CA PRO A 257 -3.29 0.57 -22.68
C PRO A 257 -2.05 0.40 -21.78
N TRP A 258 -1.82 -0.85 -21.35
CA TRP A 258 -0.52 -1.33 -20.89
C TRP A 258 0.04 -2.24 -21.97
N PHE A 259 1.09 -1.78 -22.66
CA PHE A 259 1.83 -2.58 -23.63
C PHE A 259 3.12 -3.16 -23.03
N SER A 260 3.48 -4.35 -23.46
CA SER A 260 4.80 -4.94 -23.29
C SER A 260 5.86 -4.07 -23.99
N PRO A 261 6.92 -3.58 -23.32
CA PRO A 261 7.87 -2.63 -23.93
C PRO A 261 8.61 -3.17 -25.17
N HIS A 262 8.85 -4.48 -25.26
CA HIS A 262 9.57 -5.09 -26.37
C HIS A 262 8.67 -5.72 -27.42
N THR A 263 7.55 -6.34 -27.02
CA THR A 263 6.65 -7.06 -27.95
C THR A 263 5.43 -6.25 -28.37
N LEU A 264 5.22 -5.05 -27.81
CA LEU A 264 4.06 -4.16 -27.99
C LEU A 264 2.67 -4.82 -27.76
N SER A 265 2.63 -6.05 -27.28
CA SER A 265 1.41 -6.79 -26.98
C SER A 265 0.75 -6.27 -25.71
N LEU A 266 -0.59 -6.21 -25.73
CA LEU A 266 -1.38 -5.75 -24.60
C LEU A 266 -1.21 -6.69 -23.40
N LYS A 267 -0.87 -6.11 -22.24
CA LYS A 267 -0.76 -6.80 -20.95
C LYS A 267 -1.90 -6.43 -19.99
N GLY A 268 -2.62 -5.35 -20.29
CA GLY A 268 -3.77 -4.89 -19.54
C GLY A 268 -4.29 -3.54 -20.03
N ILE A 269 -5.32 -3.03 -19.36
CA ILE A 269 -5.88 -1.69 -19.59
C ILE A 269 -6.16 -1.01 -18.24
N LYS A 270 -6.10 0.32 -18.23
CA LYS A 270 -6.66 1.16 -17.18
C LYS A 270 -7.77 2.00 -17.79
N MET A 271 -8.93 2.00 -17.15
CA MET A 271 -10.11 2.72 -17.59
C MET A 271 -10.43 3.85 -16.61
N VAL A 272 -10.79 5.01 -17.14
CA VAL A 272 -11.32 6.12 -16.34
C VAL A 272 -12.69 6.48 -16.90
N SER A 273 -13.71 6.33 -16.07
CA SER A 273 -15.09 6.71 -16.35
C SER A 273 -15.43 8.00 -15.61
N VAL A 274 -16.37 8.77 -16.16
CA VAL A 274 -17.02 9.88 -15.45
C VAL A 274 -18.43 9.44 -15.08
N ARG A 275 -18.86 9.79 -13.87
CA ARG A 275 -20.27 9.83 -13.49
C ARG A 275 -20.61 11.27 -13.13
N GLU A 276 -21.68 11.78 -13.72
CA GLU A 276 -22.29 13.03 -13.29
C GLU A 276 -23.02 12.75 -11.97
N ASP A 277 -22.55 13.38 -10.89
CA ASP A 277 -23.28 13.42 -9.62
C ASP A 277 -24.18 14.67 -9.60
N VAL A 278 -25.28 14.62 -8.84
CA VAL A 278 -26.34 15.66 -8.83
C VAL A 278 -25.91 16.88 -7.99
N GLY A 279 -24.63 17.25 -8.09
CA GLY A 279 -23.92 18.12 -7.15
C GLY A 279 -22.63 18.73 -7.72
N THR A 280 -22.68 19.25 -8.95
CA THR A 280 -21.65 20.14 -9.57
C THR A 280 -20.22 19.60 -9.76
N ASN A 281 -19.92 18.34 -9.40
CA ASN A 281 -18.61 17.73 -9.63
C ASN A 281 -18.72 16.38 -10.36
N ASN A 282 -17.92 16.21 -11.41
CA ASN A 282 -17.76 14.93 -12.11
C ASN A 282 -17.00 13.94 -11.21
N LEU A 283 -17.65 12.83 -10.85
CA LEU A 283 -17.03 11.75 -10.10
C LEU A 283 -16.26 10.83 -11.05
N TYR A 284 -14.93 10.83 -10.95
CA TYR A 284 -14.05 9.99 -11.76
C TYR A 284 -13.85 8.62 -11.11
N THR A 285 -14.38 7.56 -11.71
CA THR A 285 -14.20 6.18 -11.25
C THR A 285 -13.16 5.46 -12.13
N GLN A 286 -12.14 4.87 -11.49
CA GLN A 286 -11.07 4.14 -12.17
C GLN A 286 -11.27 2.63 -12.04
N LEU A 287 -11.00 1.89 -13.12
CA LEU A 287 -10.94 0.42 -13.15
C LEU A 287 -9.60 0.01 -13.79
N THR A 288 -8.98 -1.06 -13.31
CA THR A 288 -7.68 -1.55 -13.83
C THR A 288 -7.74 -3.05 -14.00
N LEU A 289 -7.36 -3.53 -15.19
CA LEU A 289 -7.33 -4.96 -15.56
C LEU A 289 -5.93 -5.30 -16.10
N PRO A 290 -5.19 -6.27 -15.52
CA PRO A 290 -5.50 -7.02 -14.30
C PRO A 290 -5.57 -6.13 -13.05
N ARG A 291 -6.08 -6.68 -11.93
CA ARG A 291 -6.35 -5.90 -10.68
C ARG A 291 -5.12 -5.06 -10.25
N PRO A 292 -5.29 -3.90 -9.59
CA PRO A 292 -4.19 -2.94 -9.30
C PRO A 292 -2.93 -3.51 -8.64
N ALA A 293 -3.03 -4.59 -7.86
CA ALA A 293 -1.88 -5.30 -7.28
C ALA A 293 -0.98 -5.98 -8.33
N ARG A 294 -1.56 -6.47 -9.42
CA ARG A 294 -0.90 -7.16 -10.56
C ARG A 294 -0.56 -6.20 -11.73
N TYR A 295 -0.95 -4.92 -11.64
CA TYR A 295 -0.77 -3.93 -12.70
C TYR A 295 0.56 -3.18 -12.54
N HIS A 296 1.50 -3.41 -13.46
CA HIS A 296 2.86 -2.86 -13.45
C HIS A 296 3.15 -2.14 -14.77
N ASN A 297 2.37 -1.10 -15.04
CA ASN A 297 2.53 -0.21 -16.19
C ASN A 297 3.20 1.11 -15.79
N LEU A 298 3.98 1.69 -16.69
CA LEU A 298 4.22 3.13 -16.73
C LEU A 298 3.58 3.62 -18.03
N PHE A 299 2.42 4.29 -17.96
CA PHE A 299 1.71 4.67 -19.18
C PHE A 299 2.56 5.65 -20.00
N GLY A 300 2.80 5.31 -21.27
CA GLY A 300 3.78 5.97 -22.15
C GLY A 300 5.09 5.19 -22.37
N LEU A 301 5.36 4.11 -21.61
CA LEU A 301 6.63 3.37 -21.65
C LEU A 301 6.99 2.78 -23.02
N SER A 302 6.00 2.40 -23.82
CA SER A 302 6.19 1.93 -25.20
C SER A 302 6.57 3.03 -26.20
N LEU A 303 6.77 4.27 -25.75
CA LEU A 303 7.18 5.43 -26.56
C LEU A 303 8.57 5.95 -26.19
N ILE A 304 9.24 5.33 -25.19
CA ILE A 304 10.59 5.67 -24.75
C ILE A 304 11.62 5.09 -25.71
N GLN A 305 12.63 5.88 -26.06
CA GLN A 305 13.78 5.48 -26.86
C GLN A 305 15.02 5.33 -26.00
N GLN A 306 15.96 4.46 -26.39
CA GLN A 306 17.22 4.25 -25.64
C GLN A 306 18.13 5.50 -25.60
N SER A 307 17.85 6.49 -26.44
CA SER A 307 18.49 7.82 -26.46
C SER A 307 17.91 8.80 -25.43
N ASP A 308 16.79 8.47 -24.77
CA ASP A 308 16.09 9.38 -23.87
C ASP A 308 16.81 9.47 -22.51
N SER A 309 17.60 10.52 -22.31
CA SER A 309 18.32 10.78 -21.06
C SER A 309 17.47 11.43 -19.96
N GLN A 310 16.30 11.97 -20.29
CA GLN A 310 15.41 12.67 -19.35
C GLN A 310 13.94 12.25 -19.49
N VAL A 311 13.22 12.22 -18.37
CA VAL A 311 11.79 11.88 -18.32
C VAL A 311 11.02 12.77 -17.35
N VAL A 312 9.74 12.99 -17.61
CA VAL A 312 8.79 13.60 -16.67
C VAL A 312 7.81 12.53 -16.16
N LEU A 313 7.68 12.36 -14.84
CA LEU A 313 6.68 11.47 -14.23
C LEU A 313 5.47 12.27 -13.77
N THR A 314 4.26 11.84 -14.14
CA THR A 314 2.98 12.47 -13.76
C THR A 314 2.11 11.54 -12.91
N GLY A 315 1.20 12.13 -12.12
CA GLY A 315 0.23 11.39 -11.31
C GLY A 315 -0.97 10.85 -12.11
N HIS A 316 -1.29 11.45 -13.26
CA HIS A 316 -2.40 11.03 -14.12
C HIS A 316 -2.01 10.97 -15.60
N GLU A 317 -2.75 10.15 -16.36
CA GLU A 317 -2.49 9.82 -17.76
C GLU A 317 -2.69 11.04 -18.67
N VAL A 318 -3.74 11.83 -18.37
CA VAL A 318 -4.05 13.09 -19.05
C VAL A 318 -2.91 14.11 -18.91
N ASP A 319 -2.23 14.12 -17.76
CA ASP A 319 -1.10 15.01 -17.52
C ASP A 319 0.13 14.59 -18.35
N THR A 320 0.38 13.29 -18.51
CA THR A 320 1.42 12.74 -19.42
C THR A 320 1.14 13.14 -20.87
N LEU A 321 -0.12 13.05 -21.34
CA LEU A 321 -0.49 13.52 -22.68
C LEU A 321 -0.20 15.03 -22.85
N ALA A 322 -0.50 15.83 -21.83
CA ALA A 322 -0.27 17.28 -21.86
C ALA A 322 1.23 17.65 -21.90
N VAL A 323 2.07 16.99 -21.09
CA VAL A 323 3.54 17.18 -21.12
C VAL A 323 4.11 16.79 -22.48
N SER A 324 3.82 15.60 -22.98
CA SER A 324 4.39 15.13 -24.26
C SER A 324 4.01 16.03 -25.43
N GLN A 325 2.76 16.51 -25.46
CA GLN A 325 2.30 17.44 -26.51
C GLN A 325 2.97 18.81 -26.44
N ALA A 326 3.10 19.40 -25.25
CA ALA A 326 3.56 20.78 -25.10
C ALA A 326 5.08 20.94 -25.09
N THR A 327 5.82 19.87 -24.79
CA THR A 327 7.28 19.93 -24.55
C THR A 327 8.08 19.01 -25.45
N GLY A 328 7.47 17.98 -26.04
CA GLY A 328 8.16 16.90 -26.77
C GLY A 328 8.94 15.93 -25.87
N ILE A 329 9.14 16.26 -24.59
CA ILE A 329 9.94 15.48 -23.64
C ILE A 329 9.24 14.13 -23.35
N PRO A 330 9.98 13.01 -23.23
CA PRO A 330 9.45 11.74 -22.76
C PRO A 330 8.73 11.88 -21.41
N SER A 331 7.53 11.31 -21.30
CA SER A 331 6.68 11.48 -20.13
C SER A 331 5.91 10.20 -19.82
N LEU A 332 5.88 9.83 -18.54
CA LEU A 332 5.31 8.57 -18.05
C LEU A 332 4.34 8.83 -16.89
N THR A 333 3.26 8.04 -16.80
CA THR A 333 2.36 8.07 -15.64
C THR A 333 2.61 6.92 -14.69
N LEU A 334 2.58 7.21 -13.38
CA LEU A 334 2.61 6.21 -12.31
C LEU A 334 1.34 5.32 -12.34
N PRO A 335 1.45 3.99 -12.16
CA PRO A 335 0.31 3.07 -12.35
C PRO A 335 -0.87 3.36 -11.43
N ARG A 336 -0.56 3.68 -10.16
CA ARG A 336 -1.52 3.84 -9.06
C ARG A 336 -1.62 5.29 -8.57
N GLY A 337 -1.30 6.25 -9.44
CA GLY A 337 -1.26 7.67 -9.09
C GLY A 337 -0.02 8.05 -8.27
N PRO A 338 -0.02 9.22 -7.61
CA PRO A 338 1.16 9.75 -6.93
C PRO A 338 1.61 8.94 -5.71
N SER A 339 0.72 8.14 -5.12
CA SER A 339 0.95 7.49 -3.82
C SER A 339 1.83 6.24 -3.85
N CYS A 340 2.16 5.67 -5.02
CA CYS A 340 2.84 4.37 -5.07
C CYS A 340 3.69 4.15 -6.32
N LEU A 341 4.93 3.68 -6.11
CA LEU A 341 5.88 3.26 -7.15
C LEU A 341 6.41 1.86 -6.82
N PRO A 342 5.88 0.81 -7.48
CA PRO A 342 6.41 -0.56 -7.39
C PRO A 342 7.91 -0.62 -7.72
N PRO A 343 8.78 -1.24 -6.89
CA PRO A 343 10.20 -1.38 -7.20
C PRO A 343 10.51 -2.13 -8.51
N VAL A 344 9.64 -3.06 -8.93
CA VAL A 344 9.72 -3.73 -10.25
C VAL A 344 9.65 -2.76 -11.45
N LEU A 345 9.28 -1.50 -11.24
CA LEU A 345 9.27 -0.45 -12.27
C LEU A 345 10.55 0.40 -12.31
N LEU A 346 11.45 0.29 -11.31
CA LEU A 346 12.69 1.06 -11.26
C LEU A 346 13.67 0.76 -12.42
N PRO A 347 13.84 -0.50 -12.89
CA PRO A 347 14.69 -0.81 -14.05
C PRO A 347 14.34 0.00 -15.33
N TYR A 348 13.06 0.22 -15.60
CA TYR A 348 12.60 1.01 -16.75
C TYR A 348 12.96 2.50 -16.64
N LEU A 349 13.18 2.97 -15.41
CA LEU A 349 13.55 4.34 -15.09
C LEU A 349 15.08 4.51 -14.93
N GLU A 350 15.86 3.42 -14.94
CA GLU A 350 17.30 3.43 -14.66
C GLU A 350 18.11 4.20 -15.72
N GLN A 351 17.68 4.18 -16.98
CA GLN A 351 18.33 4.88 -18.11
C GLN A 351 18.35 6.41 -17.99
N PHE A 352 17.43 7.01 -17.23
CA PHE A 352 17.27 8.47 -17.18
C PHE A 352 18.24 9.11 -16.18
N SER A 353 19.16 9.94 -16.67
CA SER A 353 20.04 10.77 -15.83
C SER A 353 19.32 11.98 -15.21
N LYS A 354 18.13 12.34 -15.72
CA LYS A 354 17.25 13.36 -15.11
C LYS A 354 15.80 12.88 -15.05
N VAL A 355 15.25 12.78 -13.85
CA VAL A 355 13.83 12.45 -13.61
C VAL A 355 13.12 13.65 -13.01
N THR A 356 12.08 14.16 -13.67
CA THR A 356 11.30 15.31 -13.17
C THR A 356 9.91 14.86 -12.70
N LEU A 357 9.60 15.06 -11.42
CA LEU A 357 8.33 14.69 -10.81
C LEU A 357 7.37 15.89 -10.83
N TRP A 358 6.25 15.74 -11.55
CA TRP A 358 5.18 16.75 -11.63
C TRP A 358 3.84 16.06 -11.39
N LEU A 359 3.61 15.69 -10.14
CA LEU A 359 2.58 14.72 -9.77
C LEU A 359 1.16 15.28 -9.64
N GLY A 360 1.00 16.58 -9.36
CA GLY A 360 -0.31 17.21 -9.15
C GLY A 360 -0.24 18.71 -8.83
N LYS A 361 -1.30 19.24 -8.18
CA LYS A 361 -1.46 20.67 -7.86
C LYS A 361 -1.72 20.97 -6.38
N ASP A 362 -1.50 19.98 -5.53
CA ASP A 362 -1.87 19.94 -4.12
C ASP A 362 -0.65 19.57 -3.24
N PRO A 363 -0.66 19.87 -1.93
CA PRO A 363 0.48 19.59 -1.06
C PRO A 363 0.80 18.09 -0.89
N ALA A 364 -0.18 17.18 -1.03
CA ALA A 364 0.08 15.75 -0.93
C ALA A 364 0.84 15.23 -2.16
N SER A 365 0.57 15.76 -3.36
CA SER A 365 1.39 15.51 -4.56
C SER A 365 2.83 16.03 -4.42
N TRP A 366 3.07 17.12 -3.66
CA TRP A 366 4.43 17.59 -3.34
C TRP A 366 5.14 16.65 -2.37
N GLU A 367 4.47 16.22 -1.30
CA GLU A 367 5.03 15.23 -0.37
C GLU A 367 5.33 13.90 -1.07
N ALA A 368 4.39 13.39 -1.86
CA ALA A 368 4.57 12.19 -2.68
C ALA A 368 5.77 12.33 -3.64
N SER A 369 6.00 13.51 -4.22
CA SER A 369 7.18 13.76 -5.06
C SER A 369 8.49 13.64 -4.27
N ARG A 370 8.51 14.02 -2.98
CA ARG A 370 9.65 13.83 -2.07
C ARG A 370 9.79 12.40 -1.55
N ASP A 371 8.69 11.65 -1.46
CA ASP A 371 8.71 10.24 -1.08
C ASP A 371 9.27 9.38 -2.23
N LEU A 372 8.78 9.59 -3.45
CA LEU A 372 9.23 8.83 -4.63
C LEU A 372 10.66 9.16 -5.07
N SER A 373 11.14 10.40 -4.87
CA SER A 373 12.54 10.75 -5.19
C SER A 373 13.55 9.95 -4.37
N ARG A 374 13.19 9.53 -3.14
CA ARG A 374 14.04 8.68 -2.29
C ARG A 374 14.21 7.26 -2.85
N LYS A 375 13.19 6.70 -3.51
CA LYS A 375 13.29 5.42 -4.25
C LYS A 375 14.10 5.54 -5.53
N LEU A 376 13.94 6.67 -6.24
CA LEU A 376 14.54 6.88 -7.57
C LEU A 376 16.02 7.32 -7.53
N GLY A 377 16.52 7.76 -6.38
CA GLY A 377 17.83 8.41 -6.22
C GLY A 377 17.67 9.93 -6.28
N PRO A 378 17.77 10.64 -5.14
CA PRO A 378 17.34 12.05 -5.05
C PRO A 378 18.22 13.01 -5.86
N SER A 379 19.50 12.69 -6.06
CA SER A 379 20.47 13.50 -6.82
C SER A 379 20.14 13.67 -8.31
N ARG A 380 19.39 12.74 -8.92
CA ARG A 380 18.87 12.86 -10.29
C ARG A 380 17.42 13.37 -10.38
N CYS A 381 16.78 13.58 -9.24
CA CYS A 381 15.36 13.92 -9.17
C CYS A 381 15.13 15.44 -9.07
N TRP A 382 14.16 15.94 -9.83
CA TRP A 382 13.72 17.33 -9.86
C TRP A 382 12.23 17.40 -9.59
N LEU A 383 11.77 18.31 -8.74
CA LEU A 383 10.40 18.37 -8.24
C LEU A 383 9.75 19.68 -8.70
N VAL A 384 8.57 19.59 -9.34
CA VAL A 384 7.75 20.77 -9.64
C VAL A 384 6.92 21.13 -8.39
N ARG A 385 7.04 22.37 -7.90
CA ARG A 385 6.37 22.82 -6.66
C ARG A 385 4.96 23.32 -7.00
N PRO A 386 3.88 22.71 -6.47
CA PRO A 386 2.52 23.18 -6.71
C PRO A 386 2.30 24.65 -6.32
N GLY A 387 1.64 25.43 -7.18
CA GLY A 387 1.30 26.81 -6.87
C GLY A 387 0.50 27.52 -7.97
N GLU A 388 0.09 28.76 -7.69
CA GLU A 388 -0.71 29.60 -8.60
C GLU A 388 -0.05 29.84 -9.98
N HIS A 389 1.28 29.77 -10.06
CA HIS A 389 2.04 29.87 -11.31
C HIS A 389 2.62 28.51 -11.80
N GLN A 390 2.35 27.42 -11.08
CA GLN A 390 2.76 26.04 -11.41
C GLN A 390 1.58 25.08 -11.15
N PRO A 391 0.52 25.11 -12.00
CA PRO A 391 -0.63 24.23 -11.87
C PRO A 391 -0.32 22.80 -12.36
N SER A 392 -1.31 21.89 -12.40
CA SER A 392 -1.10 20.54 -12.96
C SER A 392 -0.86 20.60 -14.49
N PRO A 393 -0.18 19.62 -15.13
CA PRO A 393 0.15 19.70 -16.56
C PRO A 393 -1.04 19.92 -17.50
N ARG A 394 -2.18 19.26 -17.26
CA ARG A 394 -3.43 19.48 -18.00
C ARG A 394 -3.98 20.90 -17.82
N ASP A 395 -3.94 21.43 -16.60
CA ASP A 395 -4.40 22.79 -16.29
C ASP A 395 -3.47 23.82 -16.94
N ALA A 396 -2.15 23.59 -16.92
CA ALA A 396 -1.15 24.43 -17.58
C ALA A 396 -1.40 24.52 -19.09
N LEU A 397 -1.67 23.37 -19.74
CA LEU A 397 -2.00 23.31 -21.17
C LEU A 397 -3.34 23.98 -21.47
N ALA A 398 -4.36 23.79 -20.63
CA ALA A 398 -5.66 24.44 -20.77
C ALA A 398 -5.55 25.97 -20.69
N SER A 399 -4.78 26.48 -19.72
CA SER A 399 -4.54 27.91 -19.47
C SER A 399 -3.42 28.53 -20.32
N ARG A 400 -2.84 27.79 -21.29
CA ARG A 400 -1.71 28.24 -22.15
C ARG A 400 -0.45 28.69 -21.38
N VAL A 401 -0.23 28.19 -20.17
CA VAL A 401 1.01 28.43 -19.40
C VAL A 401 2.16 27.63 -20.04
N SER A 402 3.39 28.14 -20.03
CA SER A 402 4.54 27.43 -20.62
C SER A 402 4.97 26.23 -19.75
N LEU A 403 4.55 25.02 -20.12
CA LEU A 403 4.98 23.79 -19.43
C LEU A 403 6.52 23.65 -19.42
N SER A 404 7.18 23.98 -20.54
CA SER A 404 8.66 23.99 -20.63
C SER A 404 9.31 25.03 -19.70
N GLY A 405 8.61 26.13 -19.39
CA GLY A 405 9.03 27.09 -18.37
C GLY A 405 8.92 26.53 -16.95
N ILE A 406 7.83 25.82 -16.65
CA ILE A 406 7.63 25.14 -15.35
C ILE A 406 8.71 24.07 -15.13
N LEU A 407 8.99 23.23 -16.13
CA LEU A 407 10.03 22.19 -16.04
C LEU A 407 11.46 22.73 -15.87
N ARG A 408 11.77 23.93 -16.39
CA ARG A 408 13.05 24.62 -16.10
C ARG A 408 13.12 25.18 -14.68
N ASN A 409 11.98 25.47 -14.07
CA ASN A 409 11.84 26.02 -12.71
C ASN A 409 11.60 24.94 -11.65
N ALA A 410 11.80 23.66 -11.98
CA ALA A 410 11.78 22.57 -11.01
C ALA A 410 12.94 22.69 -10.01
N VAL A 411 12.73 22.22 -8.78
CA VAL A 411 13.69 22.29 -7.67
C VAL A 411 14.40 20.94 -7.52
N PRO A 412 15.72 20.85 -7.29
CA PRO A 412 16.37 19.57 -7.04
C PRO A 412 15.78 18.88 -5.78
N ALA A 413 15.64 17.56 -5.82
CA ALA A 413 15.04 16.79 -4.73
C ALA A 413 16.00 16.47 -3.57
N GLU A 414 17.29 16.74 -3.76
CA GLU A 414 18.36 16.40 -2.81
C GLU A 414 18.28 17.28 -1.54
N PRO A 415 18.18 16.68 -0.33
CA PRO A 415 18.08 17.43 0.91
C PRO A 415 19.38 18.21 1.22
N GLN A 416 19.31 19.53 1.19
CA GLN A 416 20.39 20.37 1.68
C GLN A 416 20.43 20.34 3.21
N ALA A 417 21.58 19.99 3.79
CA ALA A 417 21.76 19.86 5.24
C ALA A 417 21.58 21.19 6.00
N VAL A 418 21.76 22.32 5.32
CA VAL A 418 21.45 23.67 5.80
C VAL A 418 20.62 24.38 4.74
N VAL A 419 19.52 25.02 5.15
CA VAL A 419 18.61 25.75 4.28
C VAL A 419 18.33 27.15 4.83
N SER A 420 18.28 28.13 3.94
CA SER A 420 17.94 29.52 4.28
C SER A 420 16.43 29.75 4.26
N PHE A 421 15.95 30.74 5.02
CA PHE A 421 14.55 31.17 4.92
C PHE A 421 14.16 31.59 3.50
N ARG A 422 15.10 32.10 2.68
CA ARG A 422 14.85 32.43 1.26
C ARG A 422 14.37 31.20 0.45
N GLN A 423 14.89 30.02 0.76
CA GLN A 423 14.50 28.76 0.10
C GLN A 423 13.17 28.22 0.67
N LEU A 424 13.02 28.27 2.01
CA LEU A 424 11.81 27.81 2.71
C LEU A 424 10.59 28.72 2.53
N ARG A 425 10.77 30.00 2.16
CA ARG A 425 9.70 31.02 2.11
C ARG A 425 8.47 30.59 1.31
N GLN A 426 8.65 29.87 0.21
CA GLN A 426 7.53 29.39 -0.61
C GLN A 426 6.80 28.22 0.06
N ASP A 427 7.51 27.30 0.72
CA ASP A 427 6.89 26.21 1.46
C ASP A 427 6.10 26.76 2.65
N VAL A 428 6.71 27.61 3.48
CA VAL A 428 6.06 28.25 4.65
C VAL A 428 4.80 29.03 4.25
N LEU A 429 4.83 29.81 3.16
CA LEU A 429 3.65 30.51 2.65
C LEU A 429 2.60 29.54 2.06
N GLY A 430 3.04 28.45 1.44
CA GLY A 430 2.18 27.36 0.99
C GLY A 430 1.47 26.66 2.15
N GLU A 431 2.18 26.41 3.24
CA GLU A 431 1.63 25.82 4.48
C GLU A 431 0.62 26.76 5.15
N MET A 432 0.95 28.05 5.27
CA MET A 432 0.03 29.06 5.79
C MET A 432 -1.25 29.18 4.95
N LYS A 433 -1.16 29.04 3.62
CA LYS A 433 -2.34 29.00 2.71
C LYS A 433 -3.14 27.70 2.79
N ASN A 434 -2.53 26.57 3.14
CA ASN A 434 -3.13 25.23 3.00
C ASN A 434 -3.31 24.47 4.33
N LYS A 435 -3.39 25.16 5.48
CA LYS A 435 -3.50 24.53 6.83
C LYS A 435 -4.49 23.36 6.90
N ASP A 436 -5.71 23.53 6.36
CA ASP A 436 -6.74 22.47 6.36
C ASP A 436 -6.42 21.25 5.49
N ARG A 437 -5.53 21.37 4.49
CA ARG A 437 -5.06 20.28 3.62
C ARG A 437 -3.74 19.66 4.07
N LEU A 438 -3.07 20.27 5.05
CA LEU A 438 -1.85 19.78 5.71
C LEU A 438 -2.11 19.23 7.11
N ALA A 439 -3.26 19.57 7.70
CA ALA A 439 -3.94 18.67 8.62
C ALA A 439 -4.00 17.27 7.99
N GLY A 440 -3.58 16.26 8.75
CA GLY A 440 -3.37 14.91 8.24
C GLY A 440 -4.66 14.22 7.81
N VAL A 441 -4.54 13.00 7.28
CA VAL A 441 -5.68 12.21 6.80
C VAL A 441 -6.74 12.14 7.91
N ARG A 442 -7.93 12.68 7.62
CA ARG A 442 -8.99 12.87 8.63
C ARG A 442 -9.71 11.54 8.83
N TRP A 443 -9.92 11.13 10.07
CA TRP A 443 -10.70 9.94 10.39
C TRP A 443 -12.17 10.17 10.00
N SER A 444 -12.74 9.35 9.12
CA SER A 444 -14.15 9.44 8.74
C SER A 444 -15.07 8.96 9.87
N ARG A 445 -14.62 7.94 10.62
CA ARG A 445 -15.38 7.35 11.75
C ARG A 445 -15.28 8.18 13.03
N PHE A 446 -14.21 8.96 13.19
CA PHE A 446 -13.87 9.63 14.46
C PHE A 446 -13.65 11.14 14.31
N SER A 447 -14.71 11.88 14.03
CA SER A 447 -14.69 13.36 13.91
C SER A 447 -14.10 14.07 15.15
N GLN A 448 -14.26 13.49 16.34
CA GLN A 448 -13.71 14.02 17.59
C GLN A 448 -12.16 13.91 17.66
N LEU A 449 -11.55 12.88 17.04
CA LEU A 449 -10.10 12.83 16.86
C LEU A 449 -9.62 13.95 15.94
N ASN A 450 -10.37 14.26 14.87
CA ASN A 450 -10.00 15.32 13.93
C ASN A 450 -9.98 16.70 14.60
N ARG A 451 -10.90 16.97 15.54
CA ARG A 451 -10.89 18.25 16.28
C ARG A 451 -9.61 18.44 17.08
N ILE A 452 -9.22 17.45 17.89
CA ILE A 452 -8.06 17.55 18.78
C ILE A 452 -6.74 17.39 18.00
N LEU A 453 -6.61 16.29 17.25
CA LEU A 453 -5.34 15.88 16.64
C LEU A 453 -5.07 16.51 15.26
N LYS A 454 -6.07 17.14 14.63
CA LYS A 454 -6.04 17.64 13.25
C LYS A 454 -5.62 16.57 12.22
N GLY A 455 -6.15 15.36 12.38
CA GLY A 455 -5.93 14.21 11.48
C GLY A 455 -4.61 13.45 11.68
N HIS A 456 -4.39 12.45 10.83
CA HIS A 456 -3.25 11.52 10.84
C HIS A 456 -2.12 12.01 9.91
N ARG A 457 -1.03 12.55 10.49
CA ARG A 457 0.15 13.05 9.74
C ARG A 457 1.27 12.01 9.69
N LYS A 458 1.98 11.95 8.56
CA LYS A 458 3.25 11.22 8.44
C LYS A 458 4.34 11.81 9.35
N GLY A 459 5.40 11.05 9.62
CA GLY A 459 6.55 11.50 10.42
C GLY A 459 6.35 11.48 11.94
N GLU A 460 5.10 11.29 12.41
CA GLU A 460 4.73 11.32 13.83
C GLU A 460 4.71 9.93 14.49
N LEU A 461 4.84 9.92 15.82
CA LEU A 461 4.66 8.75 16.69
C LEU A 461 3.46 8.99 17.62
N THR A 462 2.38 8.23 17.43
CA THR A 462 1.30 8.08 18.41
C THR A 462 1.67 6.99 19.41
N VAL A 463 1.60 7.29 20.71
CA VAL A 463 1.59 6.26 21.76
C VAL A 463 0.17 6.09 22.28
N LEU A 464 -0.37 4.87 22.27
CA LEU A 464 -1.67 4.54 22.87
C LEU A 464 -1.49 3.62 24.07
N THR A 465 -2.16 3.92 25.18
CA THR A 465 -1.99 3.18 26.43
C THR A 465 -3.31 2.87 27.15
N GLY A 466 -3.22 2.32 28.36
CA GLY A 466 -4.34 1.88 29.19
C GLY A 466 -4.30 0.38 29.53
N PRO A 467 -5.08 -0.04 30.54
CA PRO A 467 -5.01 -1.39 31.13
C PRO A 467 -5.34 -2.52 30.14
N THR A 468 -5.02 -3.76 30.51
CA THR A 468 -5.38 -4.94 29.71
C THR A 468 -6.90 -5.07 29.59
N GLY A 469 -7.41 -5.49 28.43
CA GLY A 469 -8.86 -5.49 28.13
C GLY A 469 -9.50 -4.11 27.85
N SER A 470 -8.76 -3.00 27.96
CA SER A 470 -9.28 -1.64 27.64
C SER A 470 -9.70 -1.43 26.18
N GLY A 471 -9.32 -2.33 25.26
CA GLY A 471 -9.79 -2.32 23.87
C GLY A 471 -8.86 -1.61 22.88
N LYS A 472 -7.63 -1.25 23.28
CA LYS A 472 -6.61 -0.58 22.44
C LYS A 472 -6.49 -1.16 21.03
N THR A 473 -6.22 -2.46 20.91
CA THR A 473 -6.12 -3.19 19.64
C THR A 473 -7.38 -3.03 18.78
N THR A 474 -8.56 -3.24 19.37
CA THR A 474 -9.85 -3.14 18.68
C THR A 474 -10.15 -1.71 18.22
N PHE A 475 -9.71 -0.69 18.96
CA PHE A 475 -9.87 0.71 18.56
C PHE A 475 -8.88 1.10 17.46
N ILE A 476 -7.61 0.68 17.56
CA ILE A 476 -6.61 0.96 16.53
C ILE A 476 -6.86 0.13 15.26
N SER A 477 -7.42 -1.07 15.35
CA SER A 477 -7.85 -1.85 14.17
C SER A 477 -8.91 -1.09 13.39
N GLU A 478 -9.86 -0.45 14.08
CA GLU A 478 -10.87 0.40 13.45
C GLU A 478 -10.31 1.73 12.90
N CYS A 479 -9.42 2.39 13.66
CA CYS A 479 -8.77 3.63 13.21
C CYS A 479 -7.83 3.41 12.01
N ALA A 480 -7.11 2.29 11.99
CA ALA A 480 -6.26 1.89 10.87
C ALA A 480 -7.10 1.52 9.65
N LEU A 481 -8.19 0.77 9.85
CA LEU A 481 -9.13 0.41 8.77
C LEU A 481 -9.80 1.65 8.13
N ASP A 482 -10.12 2.66 8.92
CA ASP A 482 -10.64 3.97 8.45
C ASP A 482 -9.61 4.75 7.61
N LEU A 483 -8.30 4.54 7.85
CA LEU A 483 -7.21 5.11 7.06
C LEU A 483 -6.93 4.24 5.81
N CYS A 484 -6.90 2.91 5.92
CA CYS A 484 -6.80 1.98 4.78
C CYS A 484 -7.92 2.22 3.75
N SER A 485 -9.15 2.45 4.23
CA SER A 485 -10.31 2.74 3.37
C SER A 485 -10.20 4.08 2.63
N GLN A 486 -9.30 4.96 3.07
CA GLN A 486 -8.93 6.21 2.38
C GLN A 486 -7.63 6.07 1.55
N GLY A 487 -7.13 4.85 1.37
CA GLY A 487 -5.92 4.55 0.59
C GLY A 487 -4.59 4.67 1.35
N VAL A 488 -4.59 4.85 2.67
CA VAL A 488 -3.36 4.90 3.47
C VAL A 488 -2.76 3.49 3.59
N GLY A 489 -1.63 3.25 2.92
CA GLY A 489 -0.90 1.99 3.03
C GLY A 489 -0.46 1.73 4.47
N THR A 490 -0.93 0.63 5.06
CA THR A 490 -0.83 0.37 6.50
C THR A 490 -0.25 -1.01 6.80
N LEU A 491 0.76 -1.08 7.66
CA LEU A 491 1.43 -2.30 8.11
C LEU A 491 1.13 -2.59 9.58
N TRP A 492 0.74 -3.82 9.90
CA TRP A 492 0.50 -4.30 11.27
C TRP A 492 1.58 -5.27 11.75
N GLY A 493 2.37 -4.89 12.74
CA GLY A 493 3.17 -5.80 13.56
C GLY A 493 2.37 -6.25 14.77
N SER A 494 1.69 -7.40 14.69
CA SER A 494 0.88 -7.96 15.77
C SER A 494 1.61 -9.08 16.50
N PHE A 495 2.35 -8.70 17.54
CA PHE A 495 3.17 -9.58 18.36
C PHE A 495 2.34 -10.34 19.42
N GLU A 496 1.21 -9.75 19.85
CA GLU A 496 0.27 -10.33 20.84
C GLU A 496 -0.85 -11.18 20.21
N ILE A 497 -1.33 -10.85 19.00
CA ILE A 497 -2.50 -11.49 18.37
C ILE A 497 -2.13 -12.07 17.00
N SER A 498 -2.59 -13.29 16.71
CA SER A 498 -2.37 -13.90 15.40
C SER A 498 -3.09 -13.15 14.27
N ASN A 499 -2.41 -13.00 13.12
CA ASN A 499 -2.90 -12.18 12.00
C ASN A 499 -4.30 -12.60 11.51
N VAL A 500 -4.63 -13.89 11.55
CA VAL A 500 -5.97 -14.41 11.19
C VAL A 500 -7.06 -13.87 12.14
N ARG A 501 -6.77 -13.78 13.44
CA ARG A 501 -7.71 -13.27 14.45
C ARG A 501 -7.88 -11.75 14.33
N LEU A 502 -6.78 -11.02 14.08
CA LEU A 502 -6.81 -9.59 13.81
C LEU A 502 -7.61 -9.27 12.53
N ALA A 503 -7.35 -9.97 11.43
CA ALA A 503 -8.05 -9.80 10.17
C ALA A 503 -9.57 -10.08 10.30
N ARG A 504 -9.98 -11.10 11.07
CA ARG A 504 -11.40 -11.36 11.38
C ARG A 504 -12.07 -10.19 12.10
N VAL A 505 -11.38 -9.56 13.05
CA VAL A 505 -11.90 -8.36 13.75
C VAL A 505 -12.02 -7.19 12.77
N MET A 506 -10.98 -6.93 11.96
CA MET A 506 -10.99 -5.83 10.98
C MET A 506 -12.07 -6.02 9.90
N LEU A 507 -12.27 -7.25 9.39
CA LEU A 507 -13.34 -7.54 8.43
C LEU A 507 -14.74 -7.32 9.04
N THR A 508 -14.95 -7.71 10.30
CA THR A 508 -16.20 -7.44 11.05
C THR A 508 -16.44 -5.93 11.24
N GLN A 509 -15.38 -5.17 11.52
CA GLN A 509 -15.42 -3.70 11.60
C GLN A 509 -15.62 -3.03 10.23
N TYR A 510 -15.27 -3.70 9.14
CA TYR A 510 -15.41 -3.24 7.76
C TYR A 510 -16.85 -3.40 7.26
N THR A 511 -17.44 -4.59 7.40
CA THR A 511 -18.84 -4.84 7.02
C THR A 511 -19.83 -4.10 7.92
N ARG A 512 -19.42 -3.76 9.16
CA ARG A 512 -20.30 -3.23 10.23
C ARG A 512 -21.47 -4.17 10.54
N SER A 513 -21.31 -5.47 10.28
CA SER A 513 -22.28 -6.53 10.54
C SER A 513 -21.61 -7.65 11.34
N ARG A 514 -22.41 -8.53 11.95
CA ARG A 514 -21.87 -9.73 12.60
C ARG A 514 -21.58 -10.77 11.53
N LEU A 515 -20.29 -10.89 11.17
CA LEU A 515 -19.83 -11.70 10.03
C LEU A 515 -20.18 -13.19 10.15
N GLU A 516 -20.31 -13.70 11.37
CA GLU A 516 -20.69 -15.09 11.67
C GLU A 516 -22.12 -15.39 11.17
N ASP A 517 -23.11 -14.65 11.68
CA ASP A 517 -24.51 -14.75 11.28
C ASP A 517 -24.71 -14.49 9.77
N GLU A 518 -23.90 -13.61 9.19
CA GLU A 518 -23.99 -13.27 7.76
C GLU A 518 -23.34 -14.33 6.87
N LEU A 519 -22.32 -15.06 7.34
CA LEU A 519 -21.74 -16.19 6.63
C LEU A 519 -22.73 -17.36 6.53
N GLU A 520 -23.55 -17.58 7.56
CA GLU A 520 -24.60 -18.60 7.55
C GLU A 520 -25.78 -18.20 6.64
N ARG A 521 -26.19 -16.93 6.64
CA ARG A 521 -27.33 -16.42 5.85
C ARG A 521 -26.99 -16.15 4.38
N GLN A 522 -25.85 -15.51 4.11
CA GLN A 522 -25.45 -15.05 2.77
C GLN A 522 -23.94 -15.25 2.50
N PRO A 523 -23.48 -16.50 2.27
CA PRO A 523 -22.09 -16.79 1.94
C PRO A 523 -21.51 -15.92 0.80
N GLN A 524 -22.32 -15.63 -0.22
CA GLN A 524 -21.93 -14.83 -1.39
C GLN A 524 -21.62 -13.37 -1.02
N LEU A 525 -22.35 -12.81 -0.04
CA LEU A 525 -22.12 -11.45 0.46
C LEU A 525 -20.83 -11.41 1.30
N CYS A 526 -20.57 -12.43 2.11
CA CYS A 526 -19.32 -12.58 2.85
C CYS A 526 -18.10 -12.65 1.92
N HIS A 527 -18.17 -13.43 0.82
CA HIS A 527 -17.14 -13.43 -0.22
C HIS A 527 -16.95 -12.04 -0.87
N THR A 528 -18.04 -11.36 -1.23
CA THR A 528 -17.99 -10.01 -1.82
C THR A 528 -17.32 -8.99 -0.88
N TRP A 529 -17.52 -9.11 0.43
CA TRP A 529 -16.83 -8.28 1.42
C TRP A 529 -15.36 -8.66 1.60
N ALA A 530 -15.01 -9.95 1.51
CA ALA A 530 -13.62 -10.41 1.55
C ALA A 530 -12.82 -9.93 0.32
N ASP A 531 -13.40 -9.99 -0.89
CA ASP A 531 -12.80 -9.42 -2.11
C ASP A 531 -12.48 -7.93 -1.94
N ARG A 532 -13.44 -7.13 -1.47
CA ARG A 532 -13.25 -5.69 -1.20
C ARG A 532 -12.23 -5.41 -0.10
N PHE A 533 -12.18 -6.27 0.92
CA PHE A 533 -11.18 -6.15 2.00
C PHE A 533 -9.77 -6.49 1.50
N GLN A 534 -9.63 -7.41 0.54
CA GLN A 534 -8.37 -7.74 -0.14
C GLN A 534 -7.86 -6.62 -1.05
N GLU A 535 -8.72 -5.68 -1.48
CA GLU A 535 -8.32 -4.50 -2.25
C GLU A 535 -7.74 -3.36 -1.39
N LEU A 536 -7.88 -3.44 -0.06
CA LEU A 536 -7.29 -2.46 0.85
C LEU A 536 -5.75 -2.59 0.90
N PRO A 537 -5.01 -1.47 1.02
CA PRO A 537 -3.54 -1.50 1.13
C PRO A 537 -3.10 -1.84 2.57
N LEU A 538 -3.55 -2.99 3.06
CA LEU A 538 -3.38 -3.49 4.42
C LEU A 538 -2.45 -4.70 4.44
N TYR A 539 -1.37 -4.60 5.21
CA TYR A 539 -0.30 -5.58 5.27
C TYR A 539 -0.04 -6.02 6.71
N PHE A 540 0.43 -7.24 6.90
CA PHE A 540 0.72 -7.83 8.21
C PHE A 540 2.15 -8.36 8.25
N MET A 541 2.87 -8.09 9.34
CA MET A 541 4.15 -8.73 9.64
C MET A 541 3.88 -10.13 10.21
N THR A 542 4.75 -11.11 9.92
CA THR A 542 4.62 -12.50 10.39
C THR A 542 5.25 -12.74 11.77
N PHE A 543 5.64 -11.68 12.49
CA PHE A 543 6.19 -11.76 13.84
C PHE A 543 5.12 -12.09 14.87
N HIS A 544 5.34 -13.15 15.64
CA HIS A 544 4.59 -13.49 16.86
C HIS A 544 5.58 -13.77 17.99
N GLY A 545 5.27 -13.35 19.22
CA GLY A 545 6.20 -13.42 20.34
C GLY A 545 7.33 -12.37 20.26
N GLU A 546 8.50 -12.72 20.82
CA GLU A 546 9.64 -11.81 20.97
C GLU A 546 10.53 -11.76 19.72
N HIS A 547 10.96 -10.55 19.30
CA HIS A 547 11.81 -10.35 18.12
C HIS A 547 12.79 -9.20 18.35
N ASN A 548 14.03 -9.31 17.87
CA ASN A 548 15.01 -8.24 18.00
C ASN A 548 14.57 -6.99 17.20
N ILE A 549 14.63 -5.81 17.83
CA ILE A 549 14.18 -4.56 17.22
C ILE A 549 14.85 -4.26 15.87
N LYS A 550 16.12 -4.65 15.65
CA LYS A 550 16.81 -4.42 14.37
C LYS A 550 16.08 -5.12 13.22
N ILE A 551 15.71 -6.39 13.42
CA ILE A 551 14.96 -7.21 12.46
C ILE A 551 13.57 -6.61 12.21
N VAL A 552 12.89 -6.13 13.26
CA VAL A 552 11.59 -5.47 13.14
C VAL A 552 11.71 -4.17 12.32
N LEU A 553 12.68 -3.30 12.62
CA LEU A 553 12.92 -2.04 11.91
C LEU A 553 13.37 -2.26 10.46
N GLU A 554 14.17 -3.27 10.17
CA GLU A 554 14.58 -3.64 8.81
C GLU A 554 13.39 -4.16 8.01
N THR A 555 12.55 -5.00 8.61
CA THR A 555 11.30 -5.48 7.99
C THR A 555 10.32 -4.33 7.75
N MET A 556 10.23 -3.36 8.66
CA MET A 556 9.46 -2.12 8.46
C MET A 556 10.01 -1.29 7.29
N LYS A 557 11.33 -1.07 7.20
CA LYS A 557 11.97 -0.36 6.07
C LYS A 557 11.69 -1.06 4.74
N HIS A 558 11.84 -2.38 4.69
CA HIS A 558 11.61 -3.19 3.51
C HIS A 558 10.13 -3.16 3.06
N ALA A 559 9.19 -3.23 4.01
CA ALA A 559 7.76 -3.09 3.73
C ALA A 559 7.39 -1.70 3.21
N VAL A 560 7.94 -0.61 3.78
CA VAL A 560 7.79 0.75 3.25
C VAL A 560 8.30 0.85 1.81
N TYR A 561 9.47 0.28 1.52
CA TYR A 561 10.05 0.28 0.18
C TYR A 561 9.19 -0.51 -0.83
N LEU A 562 8.73 -1.72 -0.48
CA LEU A 562 7.92 -2.55 -1.38
C LEU A 562 6.51 -2.01 -1.63
N TYR A 563 5.85 -1.50 -0.59
CA TYR A 563 4.38 -1.28 -0.58
C TYR A 563 3.95 0.18 -0.35
N ASP A 564 4.89 1.13 -0.25
CA ASP A 564 4.63 2.56 0.00
C ASP A 564 3.83 2.80 1.30
N ILE A 565 4.12 1.99 2.32
CA ILE A 565 3.50 2.05 3.65
C ILE A 565 3.69 3.46 4.26
N SER A 566 2.58 4.11 4.59
CA SER A 566 2.53 5.43 5.22
C SER A 566 2.10 5.38 6.70
N HIS A 567 1.56 4.24 7.16
CA HIS A 567 1.19 4.00 8.56
C HIS A 567 1.72 2.63 9.03
N VAL A 568 2.36 2.57 10.21
CA VAL A 568 2.73 1.31 10.86
C VAL A 568 2.07 1.25 12.24
N VAL A 569 1.42 0.13 12.54
CA VAL A 569 0.91 -0.20 13.87
C VAL A 569 1.79 -1.28 14.50
N ILE A 570 2.25 -1.03 15.72
CA ILE A 570 3.01 -1.99 16.54
C ILE A 570 2.16 -2.31 17.77
N ASP A 571 1.69 -3.56 17.85
CA ASP A 571 0.82 -4.06 18.90
C ASP A 571 1.33 -5.43 19.39
N ASN A 572 2.03 -5.53 20.52
CA ASN A 572 2.11 -4.62 21.65
C ASN A 572 3.57 -4.58 22.17
N LEU A 573 4.07 -3.39 22.54
CA LEU A 573 5.50 -3.17 22.80
C LEU A 573 6.09 -4.19 23.80
N GLN A 574 5.35 -4.51 24.86
CA GLN A 574 5.78 -5.45 25.89
C GLN A 574 6.17 -6.84 25.35
N PHE A 575 5.52 -7.35 24.30
CA PHE A 575 5.83 -8.68 23.75
C PHE A 575 7.09 -8.70 22.87
N MET A 576 7.53 -7.54 22.36
CA MET A 576 8.76 -7.46 21.56
C MET A 576 10.02 -7.48 22.44
N MET A 577 9.94 -7.03 23.70
CA MET A 577 11.11 -6.72 24.55
C MET A 577 11.72 -7.91 25.32
N GLY A 578 11.15 -9.11 25.27
CA GLY A 578 11.51 -10.20 26.19
C GLY A 578 12.93 -10.78 26.07
N GLN A 579 13.59 -10.59 24.92
CA GLN A 579 14.90 -11.19 24.61
C GLN A 579 16.08 -10.66 25.44
N GLU A 580 16.04 -9.41 25.92
CA GLU A 580 17.25 -8.73 26.41
C GLU A 580 17.40 -8.80 27.94
N SER A 581 17.92 -9.94 28.41
CA SER A 581 18.71 -10.18 29.64
C SER A 581 18.27 -9.59 30.99
N LEU A 582 18.34 -10.40 32.05
CA LEU A 582 18.03 -10.03 33.45
C LEU A 582 18.89 -8.89 34.05
N HIS A 583 19.91 -8.39 33.33
CA HIS A 583 20.83 -7.33 33.79
C HIS A 583 20.61 -5.97 33.12
N VAL A 584 19.77 -5.86 32.09
CA VAL A 584 19.47 -4.56 31.44
C VAL A 584 18.23 -3.93 32.09
N ASP A 585 18.29 -2.62 32.35
CA ASP A 585 17.10 -1.88 32.75
C ASP A 585 16.08 -1.88 31.61
N LYS A 586 14.94 -2.52 31.87
CA LYS A 586 13.82 -2.64 30.94
C LYS A 586 13.26 -1.28 30.54
N PHE A 587 13.41 -0.23 31.35
CA PHE A 587 12.98 1.12 31.01
C PHE A 587 13.97 1.80 30.06
N ALA A 588 15.28 1.70 30.28
CA ALA A 588 16.29 2.15 29.33
C ALA A 588 16.16 1.47 27.95
N LEU A 589 15.85 0.17 27.93
CA LEU A 589 15.53 -0.56 26.68
C LEU A 589 14.23 -0.04 26.03
N GLN A 590 13.18 0.19 26.82
CA GLN A 590 11.91 0.74 26.33
C GLN A 590 12.11 2.13 25.68
N ASP A 591 12.92 3.00 26.30
CA ASP A 591 13.24 4.33 25.76
C ASP A 591 14.13 4.26 24.51
N HIS A 592 15.10 3.34 24.45
CA HIS A 592 15.86 3.06 23.23
C HIS A 592 14.93 2.67 22.07
N ILE A 593 13.98 1.78 22.33
CA ILE A 593 13.00 1.31 21.34
C ILE A 593 12.07 2.44 20.88
N ILE A 594 11.52 3.24 21.81
CA ILE A 594 10.67 4.40 21.49
C ILE A 594 11.46 5.44 20.67
N SER A 595 12.73 5.67 21.01
CA SER A 595 13.62 6.54 20.24
C SER A 595 13.85 6.02 18.81
N ALA A 596 14.12 4.73 18.66
CA ALA A 596 14.33 4.10 17.35
C ALA A 596 13.07 4.10 16.47
N PHE A 597 11.88 3.83 17.04
CA PHE A 597 10.61 3.96 16.30
C PHE A 597 10.29 5.42 15.93
N ARG A 598 10.65 6.40 16.77
CA ARG A 598 10.53 7.83 16.44
C ARG A 598 11.47 8.23 15.30
N GLN A 599 12.73 7.77 15.35
CA GLN A 599 13.71 8.01 14.29
C GLN A 599 13.26 7.35 12.97
N PHE A 600 12.71 6.13 13.03
CA PHE A 600 12.07 5.49 11.88
C PHE A 600 10.98 6.40 11.31
N ALA A 601 9.96 6.76 12.09
CA ALA A 601 8.81 7.55 11.63
C ALA A 601 9.24 8.81 10.86
N THR A 602 10.14 9.61 11.45
CA THR A 602 10.65 10.84 10.84
C THR A 602 11.55 10.60 9.62
N SER A 603 12.37 9.54 9.60
CA SER A 603 13.28 9.25 8.48
C SER A 603 12.59 8.59 7.28
N THR A 604 11.54 7.79 7.50
CA THR A 604 10.75 7.15 6.42
C THR A 604 9.59 8.03 5.95
N SER A 605 9.15 9.01 6.74
CA SER A 605 7.87 9.72 6.56
C SER A 605 6.66 8.78 6.68
N CYS A 606 6.71 7.88 7.67
CA CYS A 606 5.56 7.07 8.08
C CYS A 606 5.01 7.60 9.41
N HIS A 607 3.71 7.46 9.66
CA HIS A 607 3.20 7.53 11.02
C HIS A 607 3.45 6.18 11.71
N VAL A 608 3.84 6.19 12.98
CA VAL A 608 3.89 4.98 13.81
C VAL A 608 2.87 5.09 14.93
N THR A 609 1.98 4.11 15.04
CA THR A 609 1.10 3.92 16.21
C THR A 609 1.67 2.79 17.05
N LEU A 610 2.17 3.11 18.23
CA LEU A 610 2.75 2.18 19.18
C LEU A 610 1.78 1.96 20.35
N ILE A 611 1.34 0.72 20.54
CA ILE A 611 0.55 0.32 21.71
C ILE A 611 1.51 -0.10 22.84
N ILE A 612 1.27 0.41 24.05
CA ILE A 612 2.09 0.18 25.24
C ILE A 612 1.17 0.00 26.45
N HIS A 613 1.35 -1.06 27.25
CA HIS A 613 0.73 -1.13 28.57
C HIS A 613 1.34 -0.13 29.56
N PRO A 614 0.52 0.52 30.42
CA PRO A 614 1.03 1.38 31.48
C PRO A 614 1.80 0.57 32.54
N ARG A 615 2.59 1.27 33.35
CA ARG A 615 3.17 0.70 34.57
C ARG A 615 2.05 0.26 35.54
N LYS A 616 2.33 -0.77 36.35
CA LYS A 616 1.49 -1.08 37.53
C LYS A 616 1.87 -0.11 38.64
N GLU A 617 1.16 1.01 38.70
CA GLU A 617 1.20 1.95 39.81
C GLU A 617 0.01 1.64 40.74
N GLU A 618 0.20 1.71 42.06
CA GLU A 618 -0.75 1.14 43.03
C GLU A 618 -2.03 1.98 43.21
N GLU A 619 -2.01 3.27 42.87
CA GLU A 619 -3.13 4.20 43.07
C GLU A 619 -3.68 4.83 41.78
N GLY A 620 -4.65 4.16 41.16
CA GLY A 620 -5.86 4.77 40.57
C GLY A 620 -5.79 5.68 39.34
N SER A 621 -4.68 6.40 39.07
CA SER A 621 -4.61 7.44 38.04
C SER A 621 -3.32 7.33 37.20
N LEU A 622 -3.47 7.19 35.88
CA LEU A 622 -2.34 7.09 34.95
C LEU A 622 -1.78 8.49 34.66
N GLN A 623 -0.76 8.89 35.42
CA GLN A 623 -0.10 10.18 35.22
C GLN A 623 0.87 10.14 34.03
N MET A 624 1.19 11.31 33.46
CA MET A 624 2.19 11.44 32.39
C MET A 624 3.58 10.92 32.77
N ALA A 625 3.89 10.82 34.07
CA ALA A 625 5.14 10.22 34.57
C ALA A 625 5.22 8.69 34.32
N SER A 626 4.09 8.01 34.19
CA SER A 626 4.04 6.56 33.93
C SER A 626 4.53 6.19 32.52
N ILE A 627 4.44 7.12 31.54
CA ILE A 627 4.64 6.85 30.10
C ILE A 627 5.32 8.04 29.38
N PHE A 628 6.56 7.82 28.95
CA PHE A 628 7.26 8.73 28.04
C PHE A 628 6.67 8.68 26.62
N GLY A 629 6.24 9.83 26.09
CA GLY A 629 5.78 9.96 24.70
C GLY A 629 4.84 11.15 24.47
N SER A 630 4.18 11.16 23.32
CA SER A 630 2.91 11.87 23.11
C SER A 630 1.78 10.86 23.33
N ALA A 631 1.46 10.62 24.61
CA ALA A 631 0.54 9.58 25.02
C ALA A 631 -0.94 9.94 24.74
N LYS A 632 -1.75 8.90 24.59
CA LYS A 632 -3.22 8.92 24.56
C LYS A 632 -3.70 7.85 25.55
N ASP A 633 -4.38 8.28 26.61
CA ASP A 633 -4.78 7.45 27.74
C ASP A 633 -6.24 6.94 27.64
N TRP A 634 -6.51 5.83 28.33
CA TRP A 634 -7.79 5.11 28.35
C TRP A 634 -8.23 4.78 29.77
N THR A 635 -8.76 5.78 30.47
CA THR A 635 -9.41 5.59 31.77
C THR A 635 -10.81 4.98 31.62
N ARG A 636 -11.15 4.04 32.51
CA ARG A 636 -12.50 3.49 32.67
C ARG A 636 -13.22 4.30 33.74
N VAL A 637 -14.42 4.83 33.44
CA VAL A 637 -15.24 5.58 34.40
C VAL A 637 -16.67 5.04 34.37
N GLY A 638 -17.12 4.45 35.48
CA GLY A 638 -18.49 3.97 35.67
C GLY A 638 -18.79 2.58 35.08
N GLY A 639 -19.84 1.93 35.62
CA GLY A 639 -20.20 0.54 35.32
C GLY A 639 -20.99 0.29 34.03
N THR A 640 -21.06 1.24 33.09
CA THR A 640 -22.06 1.26 32.01
C THR A 640 -21.47 1.22 30.59
N GLY A 641 -20.43 0.40 30.37
CA GLY A 641 -19.91 0.02 29.03
C GLY A 641 -19.16 1.11 28.24
N ARG A 642 -19.39 2.38 28.56
CA ARG A 642 -18.71 3.56 28.01
C ARG A 642 -17.24 3.58 28.43
N ARG A 643 -16.37 3.82 27.47
CA ARG A 643 -14.93 4.03 27.66
C ARG A 643 -14.63 5.49 27.40
N MET A 644 -13.51 6.01 27.90
CA MET A 644 -13.06 7.36 27.57
C MET A 644 -11.70 7.28 26.89
N LEU A 645 -11.53 8.04 25.80
CA LEU A 645 -10.22 8.28 25.20
C LEU A 645 -9.80 9.70 25.58
N GLN A 646 -8.61 9.82 26.17
CA GLN A 646 -8.02 11.08 26.58
C GLN A 646 -6.73 11.34 25.79
N VAL A 647 -6.71 12.42 25.02
CA VAL A 647 -5.47 12.96 24.45
C VAL A 647 -4.77 13.74 25.55
N VAL A 648 -3.78 13.12 26.21
CA VAL A 648 -2.99 13.76 27.29
C VAL A 648 -1.84 14.62 26.75
N LYS A 649 -1.41 14.43 25.50
CA LYS A 649 -0.35 15.25 24.89
C LYS A 649 -0.43 15.32 23.37
N ASN A 650 -0.41 16.55 22.84
CA ASN A 650 -0.49 16.88 21.43
C ASN A 650 0.62 17.88 21.08
N ARG A 651 1.63 17.46 20.30
CA ARG A 651 2.77 18.31 19.91
C ARG A 651 2.52 19.17 18.67
N TYR A 652 1.42 18.95 17.95
CA TYR A 652 1.11 19.67 16.71
C TYR A 652 0.30 20.95 16.99
N ASP A 653 -0.76 20.84 17.79
CA ASP A 653 -1.70 21.95 18.05
C ASP A 653 -1.76 22.38 19.53
N GLY A 654 -1.19 21.60 20.44
CA GLY A 654 -1.35 21.80 21.89
C GLY A 654 -2.72 21.38 22.45
N GLU A 655 -3.80 21.35 21.65
CA GLU A 655 -5.13 20.91 22.12
C GLU A 655 -5.06 19.51 22.73
N VAL A 656 -5.46 19.41 23.99
CA VAL A 656 -5.65 18.19 24.77
C VAL A 656 -7.12 18.08 25.18
N GLY A 657 -7.58 16.88 25.47
CA GLY A 657 -8.97 16.68 25.88
C GLY A 657 -9.42 15.23 25.85
N ALA A 658 -10.57 14.97 26.46
CA ALA A 658 -11.16 13.64 26.54
C ALA A 658 -12.53 13.58 25.85
N PHE A 659 -12.88 12.41 25.32
CA PHE A 659 -14.22 12.15 24.80
C PHE A 659 -14.64 10.69 25.05
N PRO A 660 -15.95 10.45 25.29
CA PRO A 660 -16.49 9.11 25.48
C PRO A 660 -16.58 8.33 24.16
N LEU A 661 -16.40 7.01 24.27
CA LEU A 661 -16.56 6.03 23.22
C LEU A 661 -17.48 4.91 23.70
N GLU A 662 -18.46 4.57 22.88
CA GLU A 662 -19.42 3.48 23.11
C GLU A 662 -19.02 2.28 22.24
N PHE A 663 -18.97 1.08 22.83
CA PHE A 663 -18.47 -0.13 22.16
C PHE A 663 -19.62 -1.07 21.78
N ASN A 664 -19.82 -1.26 20.47
CA ASN A 664 -20.80 -2.18 19.93
C ASN A 664 -20.20 -3.61 19.88
N LYS A 665 -20.70 -4.50 20.75
CA LYS A 665 -20.26 -5.91 20.81
C LYS A 665 -20.55 -6.71 19.54
N THR A 666 -21.57 -6.33 18.76
CA THR A 666 -22.04 -7.08 17.58
C THR A 666 -21.18 -6.79 16.34
N THR A 667 -20.68 -5.56 16.22
CA THR A 667 -19.88 -5.08 15.07
C THR A 667 -18.41 -4.84 15.43
N LEU A 668 -18.02 -5.15 16.67
CA LEU A 668 -16.71 -4.91 17.28
C LEU A 668 -16.18 -3.48 17.09
N SER A 669 -17.09 -2.51 16.90
CA SER A 669 -16.78 -1.13 16.50
C SER A 669 -17.09 -0.14 17.63
N PHE A 670 -16.44 1.01 17.60
CA PHE A 670 -16.64 2.13 18.51
C PHE A 670 -17.41 3.27 17.83
N SER A 671 -18.31 3.91 18.58
CA SER A 671 -18.98 5.13 18.17
C SER A 671 -18.77 6.23 19.21
N GLY A 672 -18.61 7.47 18.75
CA GLY A 672 -18.89 8.63 19.60
C GLY A 672 -20.38 8.66 19.95
N PRO A 673 -20.81 9.36 21.03
CA PRO A 673 -22.22 9.50 21.33
C PRO A 673 -22.97 10.17 20.17
N PRO A 674 -24.26 9.85 19.95
CA PRO A 674 -25.09 10.65 19.06
C PRO A 674 -25.03 12.11 19.50
N ALA A 675 -24.85 13.02 18.54
CA ALA A 675 -24.89 14.44 18.83
C ALA A 675 -26.23 14.78 19.47
N LYS A 676 -26.23 15.29 20.70
CA LYS A 676 -27.45 15.80 21.32
C LYS A 676 -27.96 16.93 20.42
N ASN A 677 -29.17 16.78 19.88
CA ASN A 677 -29.89 17.89 19.27
C ASN A 677 -29.80 19.10 20.22
N PRO A 678 -29.54 20.33 19.73
CA PRO A 678 -29.53 21.52 20.57
C PRO A 678 -30.83 21.56 21.36
N GLN A 679 -30.74 21.45 22.69
CA GLN A 679 -31.94 21.58 23.51
C GLN A 679 -32.46 23.00 23.31
N PRO A 680 -33.76 23.19 23.02
CA PRO A 680 -34.32 24.54 22.96
C PRO A 680 -34.08 25.20 24.33
N PRO A 681 -33.74 26.49 24.36
CA PRO A 681 -33.40 27.16 25.61
C PRO A 681 -34.55 27.02 26.63
N PRO A 682 -34.22 26.83 27.93
CA PRO A 682 -35.23 26.53 28.93
C PRO A 682 -36.29 27.65 28.96
N LYS A 683 -37.56 27.28 28.83
CA LYS A 683 -38.68 28.23 28.89
C LYS A 683 -38.61 29.00 30.22
N PRO A 684 -38.57 30.33 30.23
CA PRO A 684 -38.45 31.09 31.46
C PRO A 684 -39.71 30.90 32.33
N GLN A 685 -39.55 30.30 33.50
CA GLN A 685 -40.61 30.21 34.52
C GLN A 685 -40.77 31.57 35.23
N GLY A 686 -41.31 32.54 34.50
CA GLY A 686 -41.56 33.89 35.01
C GLY A 686 -42.79 33.93 35.94
N LYS A 687 -42.57 33.80 37.25
CA LYS A 687 -43.57 34.13 38.28
C LYS A 687 -42.97 35.05 39.34
N VAL A 688 -42.72 36.30 38.95
CA VAL A 688 -42.29 37.39 39.84
C VAL A 688 -43.21 38.59 39.58
N ARG A 689 -43.76 39.19 40.64
CA ARG A 689 -44.51 40.45 40.55
C ARG A 689 -43.54 41.60 40.26
N GLY A 690 -43.98 42.61 39.51
CA GLY A 690 -43.06 43.65 39.03
C GLY A 690 -42.66 44.67 40.10
N GLU A 691 -41.56 45.38 39.84
CA GLU A 691 -41.43 46.81 40.15
C GLU A 691 -40.18 47.44 39.50
N SER A 692 -40.37 48.50 38.69
CA SER A 692 -39.32 49.49 38.32
C SER A 692 -38.07 48.98 37.53
N SER A 693 -37.11 49.80 37.10
CA SER A 693 -37.20 51.04 36.31
C SER A 693 -35.86 51.34 35.60
N LYS A 694 -35.91 51.92 34.39
CA LYS A 694 -34.85 52.70 33.69
C LYS A 694 -33.37 52.31 33.92
N ALA A 695 -32.83 51.37 33.13
CA ALA A 695 -31.40 51.31 32.79
C ALA A 695 -31.16 50.65 31.42
N VAL A 696 -29.93 50.75 30.90
CA VAL A 696 -29.39 49.96 29.76
C VAL A 696 -30.21 50.00 28.45
N LYS A 697 -30.45 51.21 27.90
CA LYS A 697 -30.86 51.39 26.48
C LYS A 697 -29.98 52.40 25.72
N LYS A 698 -28.69 52.47 26.06
CA LYS A 698 -27.72 53.45 25.50
C LYS A 698 -26.28 52.93 25.50
N LEU A 699 -25.96 51.88 24.73
CA LEU A 699 -24.57 51.56 24.35
C LEU A 699 -24.43 50.62 23.12
N LEU A 700 -25.16 50.87 22.02
CA LEU A 700 -25.04 50.04 20.82
C LEU A 700 -25.26 50.82 19.51
N LEU A 701 -24.49 51.91 19.33
CA LEU A 701 -24.38 52.65 18.07
C LEU A 701 -23.18 53.62 18.09
N LEU A 702 -21.95 53.08 17.98
CA LEU A 702 -20.72 53.82 17.59
C LEU A 702 -19.50 52.87 17.64
N GLN A 703 -18.92 52.53 16.48
CA GLN A 703 -17.48 52.49 16.17
C GLN A 703 -17.20 51.72 14.87
N THR A 704 -17.13 52.47 13.77
CA THR A 704 -16.42 52.08 12.54
C THR A 704 -15.37 53.14 12.25
N ARG A 705 -14.16 52.72 11.85
CA ARG A 705 -12.94 53.56 11.71
C ARG A 705 -12.39 54.03 13.09
N SER A 706 -11.09 54.24 13.30
CA SER A 706 -9.95 54.42 12.38
C SER A 706 -8.63 53.86 12.96
N SER A 707 -7.54 53.95 12.20
CA SER A 707 -6.17 53.55 12.59
C SER A 707 -5.38 54.67 13.27
N LEU A 708 -4.43 54.34 14.18
CA LEU A 708 -3.02 54.77 14.13
C LEU A 708 -2.15 54.30 15.34
N ASN A 709 -0.85 54.15 15.07
CA ASN A 709 0.30 54.14 16.00
C ASN A 709 0.55 52.96 16.99
N ARG A 710 1.82 52.92 17.42
CA ARG A 710 2.56 51.86 18.16
C ARG A 710 2.86 52.32 19.61
N PRO A 711 3.68 51.60 20.41
CA PRO A 711 3.77 50.15 20.70
C PRO A 711 3.59 49.86 22.21
N ASN A 712 3.61 48.58 22.64
CA ASN A 712 4.59 48.13 23.65
C ASN A 712 4.56 46.62 23.97
N GLN A 713 5.77 46.10 24.23
CA GLN A 713 6.17 45.01 25.14
C GLN A 713 5.16 43.88 25.47
N ILE A 714 5.41 42.70 24.90
CA ILE A 714 5.19 41.43 25.59
C ILE A 714 6.42 41.19 26.48
N LYS A 715 6.22 40.82 27.75
CA LYS A 715 7.26 40.19 28.59
C LYS A 715 7.05 38.67 28.61
N VAL A 716 8.15 37.95 28.80
CA VAL A 716 8.30 36.49 28.69
C VAL A 716 7.41 35.75 29.68
#